data_AF-A0A8J7UJP3-F1
#
_entry.id   AF-A0A8J7UJP3-F1
#
_cell.length_a   1.000
_cell.length_b   1.000
_cell.length_c   1.000
_cell.angle_alpha   90.00
_cell.angle_beta   90.00
_cell.angle_gamma   90.00
#
_symmetry.space_group_name_H-M   'P 1'
#
loop_
_entity.id
_entity.type
_entity.pdbx_description
1 polymer ?
#
loop_
_entity_poly.entity_id
_entity_poly.type
_entity_poly.pdbx_seq_one_letter_code
_entity_poly.pdbx_strand_id
1 'polypeptide(L)'
;MSKDTRSGEVVDETRRRLLAAAAGGVTVGALGTGATGGVAAQDDGTLTLVHDTHFHGRFEDASNEAIDIARYYTIVEELRGEYPNAAFLGNGDDLAPSVLGLEFEGEHMVEALNEMGPDAVGAGNHEFDFGVDTASERFETSEFPWVIANLLTPEGEPVPGAERWTTVEVGSHTVGVFGMGTTSFYDITDYPEDWQVLGYTEAAEAAVEALEPETDFIVCASHVSSGVHETIAAVDGVDAIVGSHSGVVYEEPETIEGTTVAEFGDEFAHLGRLTFDVDSGELSDWERIDLYDSEALGEDESPPEETENYTPRDVRSVDRHTAVAEIADGYLSDLEERLGQPVVETEVELNASFDNYEIETGWGNLMTDLMRQVGNLDEGIDVAVQNAGGIRSGSTYGPGELTGSDVMNILPFPNEIVVYELSGEQIRSYLEGSVRPMPGDYGAQPAIQVSGVSYEWTGHDGEGQVRNVWVGGEPLDPEATYLVSTNDFVAGRSEEFVEESRVFNSGQFQGPFVKDTLDAEYDTIAPEREERMIRVDEVIEDATVDGSEGTLTVSFAPTDAVASVVDDTFRLVAPGHGVVEGSVASTDGEVVVELAADAVVEAFDATETDALSLVGGFDPNSEHYGYENDDGEVIELPVNANYDYYELRTSVSADDARATVGGDGSDGDDGSDSDSSDGSDGDDGSDSDGDGSDGSDGGSDGSDDSDESGGSSGDGSDGDGETADSTPGFGPLAGAAGVSGAAYLYEKYGGDESDGSASDE
;
A
#
# COMPACT_ATOMS: atom_id res chain seq x y z
N MET A 1 -12.56 11.37 -34.26
CA MET A 1 -12.27 12.22 -35.44
C MET A 1 -11.31 13.31 -35.01
N SER A 2 -10.13 13.38 -35.63
CA SER A 2 -9.08 14.43 -35.55
C SER A 2 -8.57 14.85 -34.16
N LYS A 3 -7.43 14.26 -33.74
CA LYS A 3 -6.46 14.89 -32.84
C LYS A 3 -5.94 16.15 -33.53
N ASP A 4 -6.09 17.32 -32.91
CA ASP A 4 -5.45 18.56 -33.35
C ASP A 4 -4.66 19.15 -32.19
N THR A 5 -3.34 19.11 -32.39
CA THR A 5 -2.25 19.71 -31.63
C THR A 5 -2.51 21.17 -31.26
N ARG A 6 -2.37 21.52 -29.98
CA ARG A 6 -2.04 22.88 -29.56
C ARG A 6 -0.56 22.97 -29.21
N SER A 7 0.20 23.44 -30.21
CA SER A 7 1.45 24.20 -30.09
C SER A 7 1.38 25.18 -28.90
N GLY A 8 2.39 25.34 -28.05
CA GLY A 8 3.81 25.51 -28.40
C GLY A 8 4.03 26.94 -28.93
N GLU A 9 3.97 27.95 -28.05
CA GLU A 9 4.49 29.32 -28.25
C GLU A 9 4.06 30.25 -27.07
N VAL A 10 4.72 30.20 -25.89
CA VAL A 10 5.00 31.37 -25.01
C VAL A 10 6.12 31.04 -24.00
N VAL A 11 7.33 30.62 -24.44
CA VAL A 11 8.54 30.70 -23.59
C VAL A 11 9.75 30.94 -24.48
N ASP A 12 9.85 32.11 -25.10
CA ASP A 12 11.09 32.53 -25.76
C ASP A 12 11.22 34.05 -25.76
N GLU A 13 11.47 34.66 -24.59
CA GLU A 13 12.06 36.01 -24.57
C GLU A 13 12.72 36.46 -23.25
N THR A 14 13.50 35.64 -22.53
CA THR A 14 14.46 36.20 -21.53
C THR A 14 15.73 35.37 -21.28
N ARG A 15 16.32 34.73 -22.30
CA ARG A 15 17.71 34.21 -22.22
C ARG A 15 18.55 34.75 -23.37
N ARG A 16 19.15 35.94 -23.18
CA ARG A 16 20.38 36.38 -23.88
C ARG A 16 20.88 37.71 -23.33
N ARG A 17 21.92 37.65 -22.48
CA ARG A 17 23.15 38.48 -22.51
C ARG A 17 23.75 38.61 -21.10
N LEU A 18 24.89 37.97 -20.84
CA LEU A 18 26.16 38.64 -20.50
C LEU A 18 27.24 37.63 -20.03
N LEU A 19 27.87 36.92 -20.96
CA LEU A 19 29.23 36.41 -20.77
C LEU A 19 30.00 36.58 -22.08
N ALA A 20 30.85 37.61 -22.15
CA ALA A 20 32.14 37.58 -22.85
C ALA A 20 32.87 38.94 -22.76
N ALA A 21 34.06 38.87 -22.16
CA ALA A 21 35.29 39.59 -22.51
C ALA A 21 35.39 41.11 -22.28
N ALA A 22 36.19 41.47 -21.26
CA ALA A 22 37.10 42.60 -21.36
C ALA A 22 38.38 42.35 -20.54
N ALA A 23 39.38 41.77 -21.20
CA ALA A 23 40.77 41.90 -20.79
C ALA A 23 41.27 43.34 -21.05
N GLY A 24 41.98 43.92 -20.08
CA GLY A 24 42.99 44.94 -20.32
C GLY A 24 42.60 46.39 -20.03
N GLY A 25 43.02 46.92 -18.88
CA GLY A 25 42.95 48.35 -18.58
C GLY A 25 43.62 48.73 -17.26
N VAL A 26 44.95 48.84 -17.26
CA VAL A 26 45.76 49.39 -16.17
C VAL A 26 45.36 50.84 -15.87
N THR A 27 44.95 51.13 -14.63
CA THR A 27 45.06 52.46 -14.03
C THR A 27 45.53 52.36 -12.57
N VAL A 28 46.73 52.88 -12.34
CA VAL A 28 47.38 53.08 -11.05
C VAL A 28 46.59 54.10 -10.23
N GLY A 29 46.12 53.69 -9.04
CA GLY A 29 45.56 54.57 -8.01
C GLY A 29 46.02 54.08 -6.64
N ALA A 30 46.88 54.87 -6.00
CA ALA A 30 47.63 54.49 -4.81
C ALA A 30 46.86 54.73 -3.50
N LEU A 31 47.14 53.87 -2.52
CA LEU A 31 47.11 54.06 -1.05
C LEU A 31 45.78 53.90 -0.30
N GLY A 32 45.66 52.72 0.32
CA GLY A 32 44.86 52.45 1.51
C GLY A 32 45.34 51.14 2.15
N THR A 33 46.45 51.19 2.90
CA THR A 33 46.96 50.05 3.68
C THR A 33 46.03 49.74 4.83
N GLY A 34 45.06 48.86 4.60
CA GLY A 34 44.44 48.03 5.62
C GLY A 34 44.98 46.62 5.44
N ALA A 35 45.91 46.21 6.29
CA ALA A 35 46.32 44.81 6.36
C ALA A 35 45.17 44.03 7.01
N THR A 36 44.27 43.50 6.22
CA THR A 36 43.50 42.31 6.61
C THR A 36 44.48 41.16 6.48
N GLY A 37 45.12 40.81 7.60
CA GLY A 37 45.74 39.50 7.70
C GLY A 37 44.62 38.48 7.57
N GLY A 38 44.41 37.95 6.36
CA GLY A 38 43.78 36.66 6.22
C GLY A 38 44.65 35.70 7.00
N VAL A 39 44.15 35.26 8.15
CA VAL A 39 44.59 34.00 8.73
C VAL A 39 44.16 32.99 7.68
N ALA A 40 45.09 32.51 6.86
CA ALA A 40 44.85 31.27 6.16
C ALA A 40 44.53 30.26 7.26
N ALA A 41 43.31 29.72 7.25
CA ALA A 41 42.97 28.57 8.08
C ALA A 41 44.12 27.57 7.91
N GLN A 42 44.70 27.18 9.04
CA GLN A 42 45.78 26.23 9.03
C GLN A 42 45.10 24.90 8.73
N ASP A 43 45.27 24.40 7.51
CA ASP A 43 44.82 23.07 7.13
C ASP A 43 45.46 22.07 8.10
N ASP A 44 44.62 21.45 8.93
CA ASP A 44 45.03 20.52 9.98
C ASP A 44 45.08 19.08 9.47
N GLY A 45 44.85 18.87 8.17
CA GLY A 45 44.87 17.55 7.53
C GLY A 45 43.60 16.75 7.76
N THR A 46 42.51 17.41 8.18
CA THR A 46 41.23 16.76 8.42
C THR A 46 40.22 17.03 7.31
N LEU A 47 39.34 16.05 7.08
CA LEU A 47 38.18 16.12 6.18
C LEU A 47 36.93 15.84 7.00
N THR A 48 35.92 16.69 6.89
CA THR A 48 34.61 16.48 7.50
C THR A 48 33.57 16.14 6.43
N LEU A 49 32.83 15.06 6.64
CA LEU A 49 31.65 14.72 5.86
C LEU A 49 30.43 15.07 6.70
N VAL A 50 29.63 16.01 6.22
CA VAL A 50 28.25 16.23 6.65
C VAL A 50 27.40 15.43 5.69
N HIS A 51 26.60 14.49 6.19
CA HIS A 51 25.86 13.59 5.31
C HIS A 51 24.47 13.31 5.81
N ASP A 52 23.75 12.73 4.87
CA ASP A 52 22.34 12.43 4.80
C ASP A 52 21.51 13.42 3.98
N THR A 53 21.00 12.91 2.86
CA THR A 53 19.82 13.40 2.15
C THR A 53 18.99 12.16 1.83
N HIS A 54 17.72 12.20 2.21
CA HIS A 54 16.78 11.09 2.02
C HIS A 54 15.37 11.65 2.17
N PHE A 55 15.10 12.77 1.51
CA PHE A 55 13.93 13.59 1.83
C PHE A 55 12.61 13.02 1.32
N HIS A 56 12.64 11.94 0.52
CA HIS A 56 11.46 11.28 -0.02
C HIS A 56 10.53 12.24 -0.77
N GLY A 57 11.08 13.24 -1.46
CA GLY A 57 10.28 14.25 -2.15
C GLY A 57 9.57 15.24 -1.22
N ARG A 58 9.87 15.31 0.08
CA ARG A 58 9.18 16.15 1.06
C ARG A 58 9.98 17.40 1.39
N PHE A 59 9.28 18.43 1.86
CA PHE A 59 9.91 19.60 2.50
C PHE A 59 9.75 19.61 4.02
N GLU A 60 8.90 18.74 4.54
CA GLU A 60 8.49 18.67 5.93
C GLU A 60 8.43 17.19 6.33
N ASP A 61 8.86 16.88 7.56
CA ASP A 61 8.71 15.54 8.12
C ASP A 61 7.23 15.17 8.16
N ALA A 62 6.91 13.95 7.75
CA ALA A 62 5.54 13.54 7.54
C ALA A 62 4.74 13.36 8.86
N SER A 63 5.45 13.19 9.98
CA SER A 63 4.86 13.12 11.32
C SER A 63 4.88 14.46 12.06
N ASN A 64 5.74 15.40 11.64
CA ASN A 64 5.88 16.70 12.28
C ASN A 64 6.37 17.81 11.33
N GLU A 65 5.46 18.66 10.87
CA GLU A 65 5.75 19.80 9.99
C GLU A 65 6.77 20.83 10.54
N ALA A 66 7.02 20.85 11.86
CA ALA A 66 8.01 21.74 12.43
C ALA A 66 9.44 21.33 12.10
N ILE A 67 9.65 20.04 11.80
CA ILE A 67 10.89 19.50 11.27
C ILE A 67 10.81 19.66 9.75
N ASP A 68 11.53 20.63 9.21
CA ASP A 68 11.46 21.00 7.79
C ASP A 68 12.86 21.13 7.16
N ILE A 69 12.89 21.05 5.82
CA ILE A 69 14.11 21.13 5.01
C ILE A 69 14.86 22.45 5.21
N ALA A 70 14.17 23.54 5.52
CA ALA A 70 14.78 24.85 5.68
C ALA A 70 15.55 24.96 7.00
N ARG A 71 15.05 24.34 8.08
CA ARG A 71 15.76 24.23 9.37
C ARG A 71 16.86 23.18 9.30
N TYR A 72 16.60 22.06 8.65
CA TYR A 72 17.62 21.04 8.37
C TYR A 72 18.82 21.70 7.68
N TYR A 73 18.58 22.47 6.62
CA TYR A 73 19.64 23.15 5.91
C TYR A 73 20.34 24.24 6.74
N THR A 74 19.64 24.96 7.62
CA THR A 74 20.31 25.88 8.57
C THR A 74 21.37 25.15 9.40
N ILE A 75 21.08 23.94 9.88
CA ILE A 75 22.02 23.12 10.66
C ILE A 75 23.19 22.66 9.79
N VAL A 76 22.93 22.22 8.56
CA VAL A 76 23.99 21.89 7.58
C VAL A 76 24.90 23.10 7.33
N GLU A 77 24.33 24.29 7.15
CA GLU A 77 25.10 25.53 6.95
C GLU A 77 25.94 25.89 8.20
N GLU A 78 25.40 25.71 9.40
CA GLU A 78 26.13 25.87 10.67
C GLU A 78 27.37 24.95 10.72
N LEU A 79 27.20 23.66 10.42
CA LEU A 79 28.29 22.69 10.42
C LEU A 79 29.34 23.02 9.36
N ARG A 80 28.95 23.31 8.12
CA ARG A 80 29.89 23.71 7.05
C ARG A 80 30.63 25.00 7.40
N GLY A 81 30.03 25.88 8.22
CA GLY A 81 30.68 27.07 8.76
C GLY A 81 31.66 26.80 9.90
N GLU A 82 31.41 25.79 10.72
CA GLU A 82 32.27 25.37 11.84
C GLU A 82 33.50 24.57 11.38
N TYR A 83 33.31 23.70 10.39
CA TYR A 83 34.35 22.80 9.86
C TYR A 83 34.86 23.29 8.49
N PRO A 84 36.08 23.85 8.41
CA PRO A 84 36.56 24.54 7.20
C PRO A 84 36.84 23.62 6.02
N ASN A 85 37.00 22.31 6.26
CA ASN A 85 37.20 21.26 5.27
C ASN A 85 35.98 20.32 5.26
N ALA A 86 34.78 20.87 5.12
CA ALA A 86 33.54 20.09 5.12
C ALA A 86 32.93 19.93 3.72
N ALA A 87 32.55 18.69 3.38
CA ALA A 87 31.68 18.37 2.25
C ALA A 87 30.27 17.99 2.74
N PHE A 88 29.24 18.41 2.02
CA PHE A 88 27.87 17.97 2.23
C PHE A 88 27.49 16.92 1.17
N LEU A 89 27.23 15.69 1.60
CA LEU A 89 26.94 14.56 0.72
C LEU A 89 25.54 14.03 0.94
N GLY A 90 24.81 13.83 -0.15
CA GLY A 90 23.51 13.18 -0.16
C GLY A 90 23.57 11.72 -0.61
N ASN A 91 22.58 10.92 -0.19
CA ASN A 91 22.53 9.47 -0.45
C ASN A 91 21.33 9.03 -1.30
N GLY A 92 20.45 9.94 -1.71
CA GLY A 92 19.39 9.64 -2.69
C GLY A 92 18.05 9.24 -2.06
N ASP A 93 17.09 8.92 -2.93
CA ASP A 93 15.64 8.95 -2.66
C ASP A 93 15.19 10.33 -2.16
N ASP A 94 15.63 11.37 -2.86
CA ASP A 94 15.27 12.76 -2.59
C ASP A 94 14.07 13.22 -3.42
N LEU A 95 13.86 12.69 -4.63
CA LEU A 95 12.83 13.19 -5.55
C LEU A 95 11.42 12.65 -5.26
N ALA A 96 11.34 11.46 -4.68
CA ALA A 96 10.13 10.70 -4.41
C ALA A 96 10.40 9.75 -3.21
N PRO A 97 9.37 9.17 -2.59
CA PRO A 97 7.95 9.30 -2.93
C PRO A 97 7.20 10.28 -2.01
N SER A 98 6.53 11.26 -2.64
CA SER A 98 5.60 12.19 -1.98
C SER A 98 4.55 12.70 -2.95
N VAL A 99 3.49 13.31 -2.40
CA VAL A 99 2.51 14.04 -3.21
C VAL A 99 3.17 15.19 -3.98
N LEU A 100 4.14 15.89 -3.37
CA LEU A 100 4.92 16.92 -4.09
C LEU A 100 5.73 16.29 -5.23
N GLY A 101 6.36 15.14 -4.98
CA GLY A 101 7.07 14.35 -5.99
C GLY A 101 6.18 14.01 -7.17
N LEU A 102 4.98 13.48 -6.91
CA LEU A 102 4.03 13.12 -7.96
C LEU A 102 3.51 14.34 -8.74
N GLU A 103 3.24 15.44 -8.06
CA GLU A 103 2.66 16.63 -8.69
C GLU A 103 3.70 17.46 -9.46
N PHE A 104 4.95 17.49 -9.00
CA PHE A 104 6.04 18.29 -9.59
C PHE A 104 7.16 17.45 -10.21
N GLU A 105 7.02 16.13 -10.23
CA GLU A 105 7.94 15.17 -10.82
C GLU A 105 9.40 15.40 -10.37
N GLY A 106 9.58 15.71 -9.07
CA GLY A 106 10.90 16.00 -8.46
C GLY A 106 11.50 17.39 -8.72
N GLU A 107 10.86 18.26 -9.51
CA GLU A 107 11.39 19.61 -9.82
C GLU A 107 11.58 20.45 -8.55
N HIS A 108 10.64 20.35 -7.62
CA HIS A 108 10.64 21.08 -6.36
C HIS A 108 11.86 20.75 -5.50
N MET A 109 12.25 19.47 -5.44
CA MET A 109 13.45 19.04 -4.69
C MET A 109 14.73 19.42 -5.38
N VAL A 110 14.80 19.36 -6.71
CA VAL A 110 15.97 19.87 -7.45
C VAL A 110 16.19 21.35 -7.17
N GLU A 111 15.14 22.17 -7.14
CA GLU A 111 15.25 23.59 -6.81
C GLU A 111 15.75 23.83 -5.38
N ALA A 112 15.23 23.08 -4.40
CA ALA A 112 15.69 23.16 -3.02
C ALA A 112 17.15 22.67 -2.84
N LEU A 113 17.52 21.53 -3.43
CA LEU A 113 18.87 20.99 -3.37
C LEU A 113 19.88 21.90 -4.09
N ASN A 114 19.49 22.56 -5.18
CA ASN A 114 20.33 23.57 -5.82
C ASN A 114 20.64 24.75 -4.89
N GLU A 115 19.66 25.19 -4.09
CA GLU A 115 19.88 26.24 -3.07
C GLU A 115 20.71 25.72 -1.89
N MET A 116 20.55 24.44 -1.51
CA MET A 116 21.33 23.81 -0.44
C MET A 116 22.80 23.55 -0.83
N GLY A 117 23.07 23.35 -2.12
CA GLY A 117 24.40 23.13 -2.67
C GLY A 117 25.16 21.96 -2.03
N PRO A 118 24.64 20.72 -2.11
CA PRO A 118 25.42 19.53 -1.80
C PRO A 118 26.60 19.40 -2.77
N ASP A 119 27.70 18.84 -2.28
CA ASP A 119 28.93 18.65 -3.05
C ASP A 119 28.79 17.46 -4.02
N ALA A 120 28.01 16.43 -3.64
CA ALA A 120 27.53 15.36 -4.52
C ALA A 120 26.33 14.65 -3.87
N VAL A 121 25.46 14.05 -4.68
CA VAL A 121 24.30 13.28 -4.21
C VAL A 121 24.27 11.91 -4.90
N GLY A 122 24.19 10.83 -4.13
CA GLY A 122 23.94 9.49 -4.67
C GLY A 122 22.52 9.40 -5.25
N ALA A 123 22.34 8.68 -6.35
CA ALA A 123 20.99 8.38 -6.85
C ALA A 123 20.53 7.01 -6.30
N GLY A 124 19.37 7.01 -5.63
CA GLY A 124 18.60 5.85 -5.20
C GLY A 124 17.57 5.41 -6.24
N ASN A 125 16.63 4.56 -5.83
CA ASN A 125 15.56 4.06 -6.71
C ASN A 125 14.50 5.11 -7.00
N HIS A 126 14.14 5.93 -6.01
CA HIS A 126 13.06 6.89 -6.12
C HIS A 126 13.41 8.12 -6.97
N GLU A 127 14.68 8.29 -7.35
CA GLU A 127 15.04 9.26 -8.39
C GLU A 127 14.40 8.97 -9.76
N PHE A 128 13.89 7.75 -9.97
CA PHE A 128 13.41 7.27 -11.26
C PHE A 128 11.93 6.88 -11.28
N ASP A 129 11.17 7.14 -10.20
CA ASP A 129 9.74 6.83 -10.11
C ASP A 129 8.91 7.49 -11.22
N PHE A 130 9.37 8.63 -11.72
CA PHE A 130 8.73 9.38 -12.81
C PHE A 130 9.31 9.04 -14.20
N GLY A 131 10.07 7.95 -14.28
CA GLY A 131 10.71 7.45 -15.49
C GLY A 131 12.08 8.07 -15.76
N VAL A 132 12.89 7.33 -16.54
CA VAL A 132 14.30 7.69 -16.82
C VAL A 132 14.47 9.01 -17.57
N ASP A 133 13.52 9.40 -18.41
CA ASP A 133 13.57 10.67 -19.14
C ASP A 133 13.45 11.85 -18.16
N THR A 134 12.53 11.74 -17.20
CA THR A 134 12.32 12.73 -16.14
C THR A 134 13.52 12.77 -15.20
N ALA A 135 14.00 11.61 -14.72
CA ALA A 135 15.21 11.52 -13.90
C ALA A 135 16.41 12.20 -14.59
N SER A 136 16.62 11.91 -15.88
CA SER A 136 17.69 12.52 -16.67
C SER A 136 17.55 14.05 -16.77
N GLU A 137 16.33 14.56 -16.98
CA GLU A 137 16.08 16.00 -16.99
C GLU A 137 16.39 16.62 -15.62
N ARG A 138 15.95 15.99 -14.52
CA ARG A 138 16.23 16.44 -13.16
C ARG A 138 17.73 16.50 -12.89
N PHE A 139 18.47 15.44 -13.23
CA PHE A 139 19.92 15.41 -13.09
C PHE A 139 20.62 16.49 -13.93
N GLU A 140 20.19 16.72 -15.18
CA GLU A 140 20.75 17.78 -16.04
C GLU A 140 20.46 19.20 -15.54
N THR A 141 19.38 19.38 -14.78
CA THR A 141 18.98 20.68 -14.20
C THR A 141 19.55 20.96 -12.81
N SER A 142 20.17 19.96 -12.18
CA SER A 142 20.88 20.12 -10.92
C SER A 142 22.19 20.91 -11.08
N GLU A 143 22.51 21.73 -10.09
CA GLU A 143 23.75 22.51 -9.98
C GLU A 143 24.85 21.77 -9.20
N PHE A 144 24.57 20.52 -8.81
CA PHE A 144 25.44 19.56 -8.14
C PHE A 144 25.48 18.24 -8.92
N PRO A 145 26.54 17.42 -8.75
CA PRO A 145 26.65 16.15 -9.44
C PRO A 145 25.83 15.05 -8.76
N TRP A 146 25.01 14.35 -9.55
CA TRP A 146 24.43 13.06 -9.20
C TRP A 146 25.42 11.93 -9.50
N VAL A 147 25.55 10.97 -8.58
CA VAL A 147 26.46 9.82 -8.74
C VAL A 147 25.75 8.48 -8.58
N ILE A 148 25.97 7.55 -9.51
CA ILE A 148 25.52 6.15 -9.44
C ILE A 148 26.45 5.22 -10.25
N ALA A 149 27.26 4.42 -9.55
CA ALA A 149 28.34 3.67 -10.17
C ALA A 149 27.92 2.35 -10.82
N ASN A 150 26.80 1.78 -10.36
CA ASN A 150 26.34 0.44 -10.71
C ASN A 150 25.14 0.40 -11.65
N LEU A 151 24.56 1.53 -12.05
CA LEU A 151 23.51 1.60 -13.07
C LEU A 151 24.06 2.26 -14.35
N LEU A 152 23.99 1.54 -15.47
CA LEU A 152 24.56 1.97 -16.74
C LEU A 152 23.59 1.77 -17.90
N THR A 153 23.74 2.59 -18.94
CA THR A 153 23.02 2.39 -20.20
C THR A 153 23.43 1.06 -20.87
N PRO A 154 22.70 0.58 -21.90
CA PRO A 154 23.07 -0.64 -22.64
C PRO A 154 24.46 -0.56 -23.29
N GLU A 155 24.98 0.65 -23.54
CA GLU A 155 26.32 0.89 -24.06
C GLU A 155 27.43 0.85 -22.99
N GLY A 156 27.06 0.79 -21.71
CA GLY A 156 27.98 0.84 -20.57
C GLY A 156 28.40 2.27 -20.18
N GLU A 157 27.61 3.27 -20.59
CA GLU A 157 27.81 4.69 -20.22
C GLU A 157 27.03 5.03 -18.94
N PRO A 158 27.37 6.11 -18.22
CA PRO A 158 26.58 6.59 -17.09
C PRO A 158 25.14 6.94 -17.50
N VAL A 159 24.22 6.92 -16.53
CA VAL A 159 22.86 7.44 -16.69
C VAL A 159 22.91 8.89 -17.21
N PRO A 160 22.10 9.29 -18.21
CA PRO A 160 22.13 10.65 -18.72
C PRO A 160 21.90 11.69 -17.61
N GLY A 161 22.74 12.72 -17.56
CA GLY A 161 22.70 13.75 -16.52
C GLY A 161 23.43 13.39 -15.22
N ALA A 162 23.70 12.11 -14.96
CA ALA A 162 24.47 11.65 -13.81
C ALA A 162 25.89 11.19 -14.19
N GLU A 163 26.74 11.03 -13.18
CA GLU A 163 28.08 10.47 -13.29
C GLU A 163 28.14 9.14 -12.54
N ARG A 164 29.14 8.29 -12.82
CA ARG A 164 29.36 7.10 -11.97
C ARG A 164 30.04 7.47 -10.65
N TRP A 165 30.89 8.47 -10.75
CA TRP A 165 31.68 9.05 -9.67
C TRP A 165 32.15 10.43 -10.10
N THR A 166 32.54 11.23 -9.13
CA THR A 166 33.04 12.60 -9.34
C THR A 166 34.12 12.93 -8.31
N THR A 167 34.75 14.09 -8.47
CA THR A 167 35.76 14.61 -7.52
C THR A 167 35.35 15.97 -7.00
N VAL A 168 35.40 16.15 -5.68
CA VAL A 168 35.07 17.42 -5.00
C VAL A 168 36.28 17.96 -4.24
N GLU A 169 36.50 19.26 -4.33
CA GLU A 169 37.62 19.95 -3.67
C GLU A 169 37.16 20.47 -2.31
N VAL A 170 37.71 19.87 -1.24
CA VAL A 170 37.33 20.18 0.14
C VAL A 170 38.53 20.75 0.87
N GLY A 171 38.58 22.08 0.96
CA GLY A 171 39.73 22.78 1.51
C GLY A 171 40.99 22.61 0.65
N SER A 172 41.92 21.76 1.09
CA SER A 172 43.13 21.41 0.33
C SER A 172 43.15 19.95 -0.15
N HIS A 173 42.10 19.19 0.16
CA HIS A 173 41.95 17.77 -0.17
C HIS A 173 41.05 17.58 -1.39
N THR A 174 41.39 16.60 -2.23
CA THR A 174 40.53 16.15 -3.33
C THR A 174 39.82 14.87 -2.91
N VAL A 175 38.49 14.90 -2.81
CA VAL A 175 37.67 13.75 -2.38
C VAL A 175 36.99 13.13 -3.59
N GLY A 176 37.17 11.82 -3.77
CA GLY A 176 36.43 11.03 -4.75
C GLY A 176 35.09 10.59 -4.17
N VAL A 177 34.01 10.83 -4.89
CA VAL A 177 32.67 10.40 -4.49
C VAL A 177 32.11 9.49 -5.56
N PHE A 178 31.67 8.28 -5.19
CA PHE A 178 30.91 7.40 -6.07
C PHE A 178 29.58 7.02 -5.42
N GLY A 179 28.56 6.80 -6.24
CA GLY A 179 27.24 6.38 -5.76
C GLY A 179 27.06 4.88 -5.86
N MET A 180 26.25 4.29 -4.98
CA MET A 180 25.86 2.88 -5.08
C MET A 180 24.36 2.72 -4.84
N GLY A 181 23.61 2.26 -5.83
CA GLY A 181 22.18 1.96 -5.69
C GLY A 181 21.91 0.46 -5.48
N THR A 182 20.72 0.12 -4.98
CA THR A 182 20.27 -1.28 -4.79
C THR A 182 20.35 -2.11 -6.08
N THR A 183 20.77 -3.38 -6.04
CA THR A 183 20.74 -4.24 -7.25
C THR A 183 19.33 -4.67 -7.65
N SER A 184 18.34 -4.49 -6.76
CA SER A 184 16.94 -4.85 -6.99
C SER A 184 16.15 -3.74 -7.68
N PHE A 185 16.81 -2.84 -8.41
CA PHE A 185 16.17 -1.69 -9.09
C PHE A 185 14.91 -2.07 -9.87
N TYR A 186 14.91 -3.18 -10.62
CA TYR A 186 13.75 -3.62 -11.43
C TYR A 186 12.55 -4.14 -10.63
N ASP A 187 12.75 -4.53 -9.37
CA ASP A 187 11.67 -5.02 -8.50
C ASP A 187 10.96 -3.86 -7.77
N ILE A 188 11.51 -2.65 -7.86
CA ILE A 188 11.13 -1.48 -7.05
C ILE A 188 10.65 -0.32 -7.94
N THR A 189 11.32 -0.05 -9.07
CA THR A 189 10.97 1.04 -9.98
C THR A 189 11.11 0.59 -11.44
N ASP A 190 10.27 1.11 -12.34
CA ASP A 190 10.24 0.69 -13.76
C ASP A 190 11.35 1.36 -14.59
N TYR A 191 12.40 0.60 -14.93
CA TYR A 191 13.50 1.03 -15.80
C TYR A 191 13.49 0.29 -17.13
N PRO A 192 14.14 0.84 -18.18
CA PRO A 192 14.35 0.09 -19.40
C PRO A 192 15.08 -1.24 -19.14
N GLU A 193 14.45 -2.35 -19.56
CA GLU A 193 14.94 -3.72 -19.35
C GLU A 193 16.35 -3.97 -19.91
N ASP A 194 16.84 -3.12 -20.82
CA ASP A 194 18.14 -3.27 -21.47
C ASP A 194 19.29 -2.56 -20.75
N TRP A 195 19.02 -1.82 -19.67
CA TRP A 195 20.05 -1.20 -18.83
C TRP A 195 20.84 -2.25 -18.03
N GLN A 196 22.06 -1.89 -17.64
CA GLN A 196 22.99 -2.77 -16.96
C GLN A 196 23.06 -2.40 -15.47
N VAL A 197 22.75 -3.37 -14.61
CA VAL A 197 22.98 -3.28 -13.16
C VAL A 197 24.21 -4.11 -12.81
N LEU A 198 25.31 -3.44 -12.47
CA LEU A 198 26.54 -4.07 -12.03
C LEU A 198 26.40 -4.56 -10.58
N GLY A 199 27.13 -5.62 -10.23
CA GLY A 199 27.22 -6.05 -8.84
C GLY A 199 28.01 -5.06 -7.98
N TYR A 200 27.69 -4.97 -6.69
CA TYR A 200 28.27 -4.01 -5.75
C TYR A 200 29.82 -4.00 -5.76
N THR A 201 30.45 -5.18 -5.66
CA THR A 201 31.91 -5.31 -5.69
C THR A 201 32.50 -4.82 -7.02
N GLU A 202 31.91 -5.20 -8.15
CA GLU A 202 32.40 -4.81 -9.49
C GLU A 202 32.33 -3.29 -9.69
N ALA A 203 31.23 -2.67 -9.27
CA ALA A 203 31.06 -1.23 -9.38
C ALA A 203 32.02 -0.45 -8.45
N ALA A 204 32.20 -0.91 -7.21
CA ALA A 204 33.12 -0.29 -6.25
C ALA A 204 34.59 -0.43 -6.70
N GLU A 205 35.01 -1.61 -7.19
CA GLU A 205 36.37 -1.80 -7.75
C GLU A 205 36.62 -0.85 -8.92
N ALA A 206 35.64 -0.68 -9.82
CA ALA A 206 35.75 0.24 -10.96
C ALA A 206 35.86 1.71 -10.52
N ALA A 207 35.12 2.11 -9.48
CA ALA A 207 35.18 3.46 -8.93
C ALA A 207 36.54 3.73 -8.27
N VAL A 208 37.03 2.81 -7.43
CA VAL A 208 38.35 2.94 -6.78
C VAL A 208 39.47 3.01 -7.82
N GLU A 209 39.47 2.13 -8.84
CA GLU A 209 40.49 2.16 -9.91
C GLU A 209 40.53 3.52 -10.63
N ALA A 210 39.39 4.18 -10.78
CA ALA A 210 39.28 5.48 -11.43
C ALA A 210 39.69 6.65 -10.52
N LEU A 211 39.32 6.63 -9.24
CA LEU A 211 39.49 7.75 -8.31
C LEU A 211 40.85 7.75 -7.58
N GLU A 212 41.36 6.59 -7.18
CA GLU A 212 42.59 6.45 -6.36
C GLU A 212 43.81 7.25 -6.90
N PRO A 213 44.05 7.37 -8.23
CA PRO A 213 45.20 8.11 -8.75
C PRO A 213 45.13 9.63 -8.56
N GLU A 214 43.95 10.19 -8.28
CA GLU A 214 43.68 11.63 -8.30
C GLU A 214 43.02 12.18 -7.04
N THR A 215 42.70 11.34 -6.06
CA THR A 215 42.02 11.71 -4.81
C THR A 215 42.87 11.40 -3.58
N ASP A 216 42.65 12.15 -2.51
CA ASP A 216 43.25 11.89 -1.19
C ASP A 216 42.36 11.00 -0.32
N PHE A 217 41.05 10.92 -0.61
CA PHE A 217 40.04 10.18 0.14
C PHE A 217 38.91 9.74 -0.79
N ILE A 218 38.36 8.54 -0.63
CA ILE A 218 37.26 7.99 -1.45
C ILE A 218 36.07 7.63 -0.55
N VAL A 219 34.91 8.20 -0.86
CA VAL A 219 33.65 7.95 -0.17
C VAL A 219 32.58 7.40 -1.11
N CYS A 220 31.83 6.41 -0.61
CA CYS A 220 30.61 5.91 -1.23
C CYS A 220 29.39 6.66 -0.66
N ALA A 221 28.66 7.39 -1.51
CA ALA A 221 27.30 7.85 -1.22
C ALA A 221 26.33 6.70 -1.50
N SER A 222 25.87 6.04 -0.44
CA SER A 222 25.29 4.71 -0.51
C SER A 222 23.78 4.72 -0.38
N HIS A 223 23.12 4.04 -1.32
CA HIS A 223 21.69 3.79 -1.38
C HIS A 223 21.41 2.29 -1.50
N VAL A 224 21.95 1.51 -0.57
CA VAL A 224 21.77 0.05 -0.50
C VAL A 224 21.26 -0.36 0.87
N SER A 225 20.68 -1.55 0.97
CA SER A 225 20.18 -2.06 2.24
C SER A 225 21.30 -2.31 3.26
N SER A 226 21.00 -2.13 4.55
CA SER A 226 21.92 -2.47 5.63
C SER A 226 22.38 -3.92 5.51
N GLY A 227 23.68 -4.15 5.75
CA GLY A 227 24.34 -5.44 5.54
C GLY A 227 24.97 -5.62 4.14
N VAL A 228 24.54 -4.86 3.12
CA VAL A 228 25.27 -4.81 1.83
C VAL A 228 26.58 -4.04 1.95
N HIS A 229 26.66 -3.07 2.87
CA HIS A 229 27.87 -2.28 3.12
C HIS A 229 29.11 -3.12 3.41
N GLU A 230 28.99 -4.30 4.04
CA GLU A 230 30.10 -5.24 4.21
C GLU A 230 30.75 -5.66 2.88
N THR A 231 29.94 -5.80 1.82
CA THR A 231 30.40 -6.18 0.48
C THR A 231 31.17 -5.05 -0.20
N ILE A 232 30.76 -3.80 0.02
CA ILE A 232 31.42 -2.61 -0.54
C ILE A 232 32.70 -2.30 0.25
N ALA A 233 32.64 -2.36 1.59
CA ALA A 233 33.78 -2.16 2.49
C ALA A 233 34.89 -3.20 2.31
N ALA A 234 34.58 -4.38 1.76
CA ALA A 234 35.58 -5.38 1.42
C ALA A 234 36.45 -5.01 0.20
N VAL A 235 36.13 -3.94 -0.52
CA VAL A 235 36.93 -3.43 -1.65
C VAL A 235 38.03 -2.50 -1.11
N ASP A 236 39.29 -2.93 -1.26
CA ASP A 236 40.46 -2.14 -0.89
C ASP A 236 40.42 -0.76 -1.57
N GLY A 237 40.50 0.32 -0.79
CA GLY A 237 40.57 1.70 -1.30
C GLY A 237 39.30 2.54 -1.09
N VAL A 238 38.25 1.98 -0.48
CA VAL A 238 37.09 2.77 0.01
C VAL A 238 37.37 3.21 1.45
N ASP A 239 37.40 4.52 1.70
CA ASP A 239 37.69 5.05 3.05
C ASP A 239 36.42 5.18 3.90
N ALA A 240 35.31 5.61 3.28
CA ALA A 240 34.03 5.76 3.96
C ALA A 240 32.83 5.34 3.10
N ILE A 241 31.77 4.89 3.76
CA ILE A 241 30.44 4.65 3.20
C ILE A 241 29.44 5.40 4.08
N VAL A 242 28.64 6.27 3.46
CA VAL A 242 27.63 7.09 4.15
C VAL A 242 26.26 6.89 3.52
N GLY A 243 25.23 6.81 4.35
CA GLY A 243 23.84 6.61 3.92
C GLY A 243 23.45 5.13 3.76
N SER A 244 22.14 4.88 3.67
CA SER A 244 21.56 3.57 3.38
C SER A 244 20.18 3.72 2.74
N HIS A 245 19.60 2.62 2.27
CA HIS A 245 18.20 2.52 1.82
C HIS A 245 17.24 2.04 2.95
N SER A 246 17.76 1.53 4.07
CA SER A 246 16.94 0.72 4.99
C SER A 246 16.23 1.48 6.12
N GLY A 247 16.43 2.79 6.24
CA GLY A 247 15.94 3.58 7.38
C GLY A 247 16.50 3.11 8.74
N VAL A 248 17.59 2.33 8.72
CA VAL A 248 18.24 1.84 9.94
C VAL A 248 19.23 2.91 10.40
N VAL A 249 19.02 3.39 11.61
CA VAL A 249 19.90 4.38 12.23
C VAL A 249 20.86 3.69 13.20
N TYR A 250 22.14 3.68 12.88
CA TYR A 250 23.18 3.13 13.75
C TYR A 250 23.37 4.03 14.97
N GLU A 251 23.70 3.39 16.10
CA GLU A 251 24.14 4.11 17.30
C GLU A 251 25.48 4.80 17.00
N GLU A 252 26.49 4.06 16.55
CA GLU A 252 27.82 4.61 16.22
C GLU A 252 28.29 4.13 14.83
N PRO A 253 29.23 4.85 14.18
CA PRO A 253 29.81 4.38 12.93
C PRO A 253 30.61 3.10 13.15
N GLU A 254 30.51 2.17 12.21
CA GLU A 254 31.27 0.92 12.26
C GLU A 254 32.51 0.99 11.38
N THR A 255 33.57 0.28 11.75
CA THR A 255 34.75 0.10 10.88
C THR A 255 34.81 -1.34 10.39
N ILE A 256 34.65 -1.54 9.09
CA ILE A 256 34.63 -2.85 8.42
C ILE A 256 35.82 -2.90 7.46
N GLU A 257 36.75 -3.85 7.69
CA GLU A 257 37.96 -4.05 6.85
C GLU A 257 38.81 -2.76 6.61
N GLY A 258 38.64 -1.72 7.44
CA GLY A 258 39.35 -0.44 7.32
C GLY A 258 38.50 0.71 6.77
N THR A 259 37.33 0.41 6.19
CA THR A 259 36.34 1.39 5.75
C THR A 259 35.42 1.77 6.91
N THR A 260 35.12 3.06 7.06
CA THR A 260 34.12 3.55 8.03
C THR A 260 32.73 3.57 7.40
N VAL A 261 31.74 2.98 8.07
CA VAL A 261 30.33 2.92 7.61
C VAL A 261 29.45 3.68 8.59
N ALA A 262 28.67 4.64 8.09
CA ALA A 262 27.72 5.41 8.89
C ALA A 262 26.33 5.43 8.24
N GLU A 263 25.37 4.85 8.95
CA GLU A 263 23.94 4.87 8.62
C GLU A 263 23.24 5.72 9.67
N PHE A 264 23.25 7.04 9.51
CA PHE A 264 22.63 7.94 10.48
C PHE A 264 21.26 8.45 10.04
N GLY A 265 20.95 8.44 8.75
CA GLY A 265 19.71 8.99 8.20
C GLY A 265 18.44 8.19 8.41
N ASP A 266 17.38 8.95 8.66
CA ASP A 266 15.98 8.58 8.50
C ASP A 266 15.22 9.88 8.15
N GLU A 267 15.14 10.18 6.85
CA GLU A 267 14.55 11.41 6.32
C GLU A 267 15.12 12.71 6.96
N PHE A 268 14.30 13.44 7.72
CA PHE A 268 14.69 14.67 8.42
C PHE A 268 15.20 14.45 9.84
N ALA A 269 15.03 13.25 10.39
CA ALA A 269 15.21 13.01 11.83
C ALA A 269 16.66 13.16 12.28
N HIS A 270 17.61 12.88 11.39
CA HIS A 270 19.02 12.76 11.74
C HIS A 270 19.94 13.40 10.71
N LEU A 271 21.05 13.96 11.18
CA LEU A 271 22.14 14.46 10.34
C LEU A 271 23.48 13.93 10.86
N GLY A 272 24.29 13.35 9.96
CA GLY A 272 25.59 12.80 10.29
C GLY A 272 26.73 13.78 10.08
N ARG A 273 27.69 13.83 11.01
CA ARG A 273 28.97 14.54 10.85
C ARG A 273 30.13 13.64 11.23
N LEU A 274 30.97 13.29 10.26
CA LEU A 274 32.17 12.46 10.43
C LEU A 274 33.42 13.28 10.12
N THR A 275 34.45 13.23 10.95
CA THR A 275 35.73 13.91 10.70
C THR A 275 36.87 12.91 10.67
N PHE A 276 37.61 12.89 9.56
CA PHE A 276 38.71 11.96 9.28
C PHE A 276 40.06 12.68 9.28
N ASP A 277 41.11 11.98 9.69
CA ASP A 277 42.49 12.35 9.37
C ASP A 277 42.83 11.79 7.98
N VAL A 278 43.05 12.69 7.01
CA VAL A 278 43.17 12.30 5.58
C VAL A 278 44.44 11.49 5.31
N ASP A 279 45.53 11.73 6.06
CA ASP A 279 46.79 10.99 5.87
C ASP A 279 46.67 9.51 6.29
N SER A 280 45.81 9.20 7.26
CA SER A 280 45.62 7.85 7.80
C SER A 280 44.33 7.16 7.35
N GLY A 281 43.33 7.92 6.91
CA GLY A 281 41.97 7.42 6.64
C GLY A 281 41.18 7.09 7.91
N GLU A 282 41.74 7.34 9.11
CA GLU A 282 41.09 6.98 10.38
C GLU A 282 40.04 8.03 10.78
N LEU A 283 38.87 7.56 11.23
CA LEU A 283 37.84 8.39 11.84
C LEU A 283 38.37 8.98 13.16
N SER A 284 38.43 10.31 13.23
CA SER A 284 38.97 11.07 14.37
C SER A 284 37.91 11.59 15.32
N ASP A 285 36.73 11.93 14.79
CA ASP A 285 35.58 12.45 15.53
C ASP A 285 34.29 12.18 14.76
N TRP A 286 33.18 11.94 15.46
CA TRP A 286 31.86 11.78 14.82
C TRP A 286 30.74 12.32 15.70
N GLU A 287 29.67 12.79 15.09
CA GLU A 287 28.48 13.30 15.77
C GLU A 287 27.25 12.94 14.95
N ARG A 288 26.18 12.51 15.64
CA ARG A 288 24.84 12.40 15.08
C ARG A 288 23.96 13.47 15.72
N ILE A 289 23.32 14.28 14.88
CA ILE A 289 22.41 15.33 15.31
C ILE A 289 21.00 14.81 15.16
N ASP A 290 20.24 14.80 16.26
CA ASP A 290 18.88 14.27 16.30
C ASP A 290 17.90 15.45 16.37
N LEU A 291 17.09 15.64 15.32
CA LEU A 291 16.11 16.72 15.25
C LEU A 291 14.86 16.31 16.03
N TYR A 292 14.35 17.23 16.85
CA TYR A 292 13.10 17.03 17.57
C TYR A 292 12.34 18.35 17.72
N ASP A 293 11.05 18.25 17.97
CA ASP A 293 10.19 19.39 18.25
C ASP A 293 9.79 19.41 19.73
N SER A 294 10.25 20.42 20.47
CA SER A 294 9.89 20.54 21.89
C SER A 294 8.40 20.81 22.16
N GLU A 295 7.65 21.29 21.17
CA GLU A 295 6.19 21.51 21.29
C GLU A 295 5.37 20.24 21.02
N ALA A 296 5.97 19.20 20.42
CA ALA A 296 5.32 17.92 20.14
C ALA A 296 5.52 16.87 21.26
N LEU A 297 6.39 17.14 22.23
CA LEU A 297 6.61 16.24 23.37
C LEU A 297 5.36 16.16 24.27
N GLY A 298 4.98 14.95 24.66
CA GLY A 298 3.91 14.73 25.64
C GLY A 298 4.22 15.36 27.01
N GLU A 299 3.18 15.57 27.84
CA GLU A 299 3.34 16.24 29.16
C GLU A 299 4.37 15.56 30.09
N ASP A 300 4.58 14.25 29.91
CA ASP A 300 5.54 13.44 30.68
C ASP A 300 6.82 13.09 29.91
N GLU A 301 6.97 13.57 28.67
CA GLU A 301 8.17 13.36 27.86
C GLU A 301 9.20 14.47 28.11
N SER A 302 10.48 14.10 28.07
CA SER A 302 11.60 15.04 28.17
C SER A 302 12.33 15.07 26.84
N PRO A 303 12.99 16.20 26.51
CA PRO A 303 13.89 16.25 25.36
C PRO A 303 14.88 15.07 25.36
N PRO A 304 15.30 14.58 24.18
CA PRO A 304 16.31 13.53 24.11
C PRO A 304 17.57 13.94 24.87
N GLU A 305 18.27 12.97 25.46
CA GLU A 305 19.47 13.23 26.26
C GLU A 305 20.69 13.46 25.35
N GLU A 306 21.40 14.57 25.57
CA GLU A 306 22.69 14.85 24.94
C GLU A 306 23.79 13.93 25.52
N THR A 307 24.64 13.38 24.64
CA THR A 307 25.79 12.57 25.05
C THR A 307 27.10 13.10 24.43
N GLU A 308 28.17 12.31 24.41
CA GLU A 308 29.44 12.73 23.79
C GLU A 308 29.31 12.94 22.28
N ASN A 309 28.56 12.10 21.57
CA ASN A 309 28.43 12.12 20.10
C ASN A 309 26.98 12.18 19.61
N TYR A 310 26.00 12.34 20.51
CA TYR A 310 24.59 12.53 20.16
C TYR A 310 24.16 13.91 20.62
N THR A 311 23.76 14.74 19.65
CA THR A 311 23.37 16.14 19.90
C THR A 311 21.92 16.36 19.49
N PRO A 312 20.98 16.37 20.44
CA PRO A 312 19.59 16.69 20.13
C PRO A 312 19.45 18.18 19.80
N ARG A 313 18.78 18.49 18.71
CA ARG A 313 18.50 19.86 18.25
C ARG A 313 17.00 20.11 18.16
N ASP A 314 16.54 21.03 19.01
CA ASP A 314 15.16 21.50 18.97
C ASP A 314 14.92 22.38 17.74
N VAL A 315 14.12 21.91 16.79
CA VAL A 315 13.81 22.64 15.56
C VAL A 315 13.10 23.97 15.84
N ARG A 316 12.39 24.11 16.98
CA ARG A 316 11.77 25.38 17.40
C ARG A 316 12.79 26.45 17.77
N SER A 317 14.03 26.05 18.06
CA SER A 317 15.15 26.95 18.36
C SER A 317 15.98 27.33 17.13
N VAL A 318 15.72 26.70 15.99
CA VAL A 318 16.44 26.90 14.72
C VAL A 318 15.58 27.76 13.79
N ASP A 319 16.16 28.86 13.31
CA ASP A 319 15.53 29.70 12.30
C ASP A 319 15.54 28.97 10.93
N ARG A 320 14.43 29.02 10.18
CA ARG A 320 14.35 28.49 8.82
C ARG A 320 15.31 29.25 7.89
N HIS A 321 16.13 28.54 7.10
CA HIS A 321 16.94 29.17 6.07
C HIS A 321 16.05 29.89 5.06
N THR A 322 16.26 31.20 4.84
CA THR A 322 15.28 32.05 4.17
C THR A 322 14.97 31.62 2.73
N ALA A 323 16.00 31.32 1.92
CA ALA A 323 15.78 30.99 0.51
C ALA A 323 15.15 29.61 0.31
N VAL A 324 15.59 28.62 1.10
CA VAL A 324 15.01 27.27 1.08
C VAL A 324 13.56 27.30 1.58
N ALA A 325 13.26 28.10 2.61
CA ALA A 325 11.89 28.30 3.07
C ALA A 325 11.00 28.96 2.01
N GLU A 326 11.51 29.96 1.27
CA GLU A 326 10.75 30.59 0.18
C GLU A 326 10.42 29.60 -0.95
N ILE A 327 11.34 28.67 -1.26
CA ILE A 327 11.10 27.59 -2.23
C ILE A 327 10.04 26.62 -1.69
N ALA A 328 10.26 26.09 -0.48
CA ALA A 328 9.37 25.11 0.13
C ALA A 328 7.93 25.65 0.28
N ASP A 329 7.77 26.84 0.86
CA ASP A 329 6.47 27.48 1.06
C ASP A 329 5.75 27.75 -0.27
N GLY A 330 6.50 28.04 -1.33
CA GLY A 330 5.97 28.28 -2.67
C GLY A 330 5.32 27.02 -3.26
N TYR A 331 6.07 25.92 -3.31
CA TYR A 331 5.57 24.64 -3.82
C TYR A 331 4.46 24.03 -2.94
N LEU A 332 4.54 24.18 -1.61
CA LEU A 332 3.46 23.77 -0.71
C LEU A 332 2.17 24.55 -0.98
N SER A 333 2.27 25.86 -1.23
CA SER A 333 1.12 26.69 -1.63
C SER A 333 0.57 26.29 -3.00
N ASP A 334 1.43 25.99 -3.97
CA ASP A 334 1.01 25.54 -5.30
C ASP A 334 0.33 24.16 -5.23
N LEU A 335 0.84 23.27 -4.37
CA LEU A 335 0.20 21.97 -4.10
C LEU A 335 -1.19 22.15 -3.49
N GLU A 336 -1.34 23.01 -2.48
CA GLU A 336 -2.64 23.31 -1.87
C GLU A 336 -3.65 23.82 -2.93
N GLU A 337 -3.21 24.70 -3.83
CA GLU A 337 -4.05 25.21 -4.92
C GLU A 337 -4.49 24.11 -5.90
N ARG A 338 -3.57 23.19 -6.24
CA ARG A 338 -3.84 22.05 -7.13
C ARG A 338 -4.79 21.04 -6.52
N LEU A 339 -4.50 20.60 -5.28
CA LEU A 339 -5.36 19.63 -4.58
C LEU A 339 -6.74 20.24 -4.26
N GLY A 340 -6.83 21.56 -4.07
CA GLY A 340 -8.11 22.25 -3.89
C GLY A 340 -9.01 22.30 -5.14
N GLN A 341 -8.56 21.84 -6.30
CA GLN A 341 -9.40 21.76 -7.50
C GLN A 341 -10.32 20.51 -7.45
N PRO A 342 -11.55 20.62 -8.00
CA PRO A 342 -12.40 19.46 -8.24
C PRO A 342 -11.72 18.46 -9.17
N VAL A 343 -11.72 17.18 -8.79
CA VAL A 343 -11.23 16.07 -9.62
C VAL A 343 -12.37 15.25 -10.22
N VAL A 344 -13.53 15.18 -9.55
CA VAL A 344 -14.71 14.47 -10.07
C VAL A 344 -16.00 15.03 -9.45
N GLU A 345 -17.15 14.84 -10.11
CA GLU A 345 -18.48 15.07 -9.52
C GLU A 345 -19.10 13.75 -9.06
N THR A 346 -19.57 13.66 -7.80
CA THR A 346 -20.35 12.52 -7.33
C THR A 346 -21.85 12.81 -7.35
N GLU A 347 -22.65 11.93 -7.96
CA GLU A 347 -24.12 12.03 -7.98
C GLU A 347 -24.76 11.58 -6.67
N VAL A 348 -24.01 10.81 -5.88
CA VAL A 348 -24.46 10.21 -4.63
C VAL A 348 -23.61 10.69 -3.46
N GLU A 349 -24.08 10.39 -2.27
CA GLU A 349 -23.34 10.59 -1.04
C GLU A 349 -22.29 9.47 -0.90
N LEU A 350 -21.02 9.84 -0.75
CA LEU A 350 -19.88 8.92 -0.63
C LEU A 350 -19.52 8.71 0.84
N ASN A 351 -19.84 7.54 1.38
CA ASN A 351 -19.48 7.17 2.75
C ASN A 351 -18.00 6.73 2.83
N ALA A 352 -17.14 7.63 3.34
CA ALA A 352 -15.75 7.37 3.68
C ALA A 352 -15.50 7.44 5.21
N SER A 353 -16.56 7.21 5.98
CA SER A 353 -16.53 7.16 7.44
C SER A 353 -15.98 5.82 7.94
N PHE A 354 -15.82 5.70 9.27
CA PHE A 354 -15.34 4.48 9.91
C PHE A 354 -16.37 3.34 9.95
N ASP A 355 -17.59 3.56 9.43
CA ASP A 355 -18.55 2.47 9.19
C ASP A 355 -17.95 1.41 8.25
N ASN A 356 -16.97 1.79 7.43
CA ASN A 356 -16.23 0.89 6.53
C ASN A 356 -15.50 -0.27 7.21
N TYR A 357 -15.34 -0.24 8.54
CA TYR A 357 -14.85 -1.40 9.27
C TYR A 357 -15.89 -2.53 9.30
N GLU A 358 -17.16 -2.15 9.30
CA GLU A 358 -18.28 -3.02 9.67
C GLU A 358 -19.13 -3.34 8.45
N ILE A 359 -19.28 -2.39 7.53
CA ILE A 359 -20.10 -2.51 6.33
C ILE A 359 -19.32 -2.21 5.05
N GLU A 360 -19.84 -2.71 3.93
CA GLU A 360 -19.45 -2.28 2.60
C GLU A 360 -19.86 -0.82 2.35
N THR A 361 -18.95 0.00 1.81
CA THR A 361 -19.24 1.41 1.49
C THR A 361 -19.02 1.71 0.00
N GLY A 362 -19.76 2.70 -0.52
CA GLY A 362 -19.57 3.15 -1.91
C GLY A 362 -18.15 3.67 -2.18
N TRP A 363 -17.50 4.31 -1.20
CA TRP A 363 -16.09 4.69 -1.34
C TRP A 363 -15.17 3.47 -1.39
N GLY A 364 -15.37 2.50 -0.49
CA GLY A 364 -14.62 1.25 -0.47
C GLY A 364 -14.72 0.49 -1.79
N ASN A 365 -15.93 0.43 -2.36
CA ASN A 365 -16.19 -0.17 -3.66
C ASN A 365 -15.46 0.56 -4.78
N LEU A 366 -15.65 1.88 -4.89
CA LEU A 366 -14.99 2.70 -5.90
C LEU A 366 -13.48 2.51 -5.87
N MET A 367 -12.86 2.66 -4.70
CA MET A 367 -11.41 2.65 -4.61
C MET A 367 -10.81 1.26 -4.85
N THR A 368 -11.51 0.18 -4.46
CA THR A 368 -11.07 -1.20 -4.79
C THR A 368 -11.26 -1.51 -6.26
N ASP A 369 -12.30 -0.96 -6.91
CA ASP A 369 -12.48 -1.06 -8.37
C ASP A 369 -11.36 -0.36 -9.13
N LEU A 370 -10.90 0.80 -8.63
CA LEU A 370 -9.75 1.51 -9.20
C LEU A 370 -8.45 0.73 -8.99
N MET A 371 -8.23 0.12 -7.81
CA MET A 371 -7.03 -0.70 -7.57
C MET A 371 -6.89 -1.86 -8.56
N ARG A 372 -8.00 -2.42 -9.07
CA ARG A 372 -7.96 -3.47 -10.10
C ARG A 372 -7.54 -2.95 -11.48
N GLN A 373 -7.41 -1.65 -11.64
CA GLN A 373 -6.94 -0.99 -12.87
C GLN A 373 -5.47 -0.58 -12.77
N VAL A 374 -4.80 -0.86 -11.63
CA VAL A 374 -3.40 -0.51 -11.44
C VAL A 374 -2.50 -1.33 -12.35
N GLY A 375 -1.49 -0.67 -12.92
CA GLY A 375 -0.52 -1.30 -13.81
C GLY A 375 -1.12 -1.66 -15.18
N ASN A 376 -0.35 -1.44 -16.24
CA ASN A 376 -0.71 -1.95 -17.57
C ASN A 376 -0.33 -3.43 -17.68
N LEU A 377 -0.91 -4.27 -16.83
CA LEU A 377 -0.65 -5.71 -16.83
C LEU A 377 -1.28 -6.37 -18.07
N ASP A 378 -0.64 -7.42 -18.58
CA ASP A 378 -1.15 -8.21 -19.71
C ASP A 378 -2.48 -8.91 -19.37
N GLU A 379 -2.71 -9.17 -18.08
CA GLU A 379 -3.90 -9.82 -17.53
C GLU A 379 -4.61 -8.84 -16.58
N GLY A 380 -5.95 -8.93 -16.52
CA GLY A 380 -6.73 -8.09 -15.62
C GLY A 380 -6.62 -8.58 -14.18
N ILE A 381 -6.64 -7.66 -13.21
CA ILE A 381 -6.62 -8.02 -11.79
C ILE A 381 -7.98 -8.59 -11.39
N ASP A 382 -8.00 -9.77 -10.80
CA ASP A 382 -9.22 -10.50 -10.46
C ASP A 382 -9.88 -9.94 -9.20
N VAL A 383 -9.09 -9.66 -8.16
CA VAL A 383 -9.57 -9.25 -6.84
C VAL A 383 -8.79 -8.04 -6.34
N ALA A 384 -9.45 -7.11 -5.68
CA ALA A 384 -8.79 -6.10 -4.86
C ALA A 384 -9.26 -6.16 -3.41
N VAL A 385 -8.35 -5.93 -2.48
CA VAL A 385 -8.64 -5.85 -1.05
C VAL A 385 -7.98 -4.61 -0.43
N GLN A 386 -8.66 -4.03 0.55
CA GLN A 386 -8.19 -2.86 1.28
C GLN A 386 -8.57 -2.95 2.74
N ASN A 387 -7.62 -2.73 3.63
CA ASN A 387 -7.93 -2.60 5.05
C ASN A 387 -8.76 -1.34 5.33
N ALA A 388 -9.83 -1.48 6.11
CA ALA A 388 -10.69 -0.36 6.49
C ALA A 388 -9.91 0.77 7.18
N GLY A 389 -8.86 0.43 7.93
CA GLY A 389 -7.99 1.40 8.58
C GLY A 389 -7.19 2.31 7.65
N GLY A 390 -7.04 1.97 6.37
CA GLY A 390 -6.41 2.81 5.36
C GLY A 390 -7.29 3.98 4.89
N ILE A 391 -8.59 3.93 5.18
CA ILE A 391 -9.57 4.98 4.86
C ILE A 391 -9.79 5.84 6.12
N ARG A 392 -9.48 7.14 6.05
CA ARG A 392 -9.22 7.94 7.27
C ARG A 392 -10.12 9.14 7.50
N SER A 393 -10.87 9.60 6.50
CA SER A 393 -11.59 10.88 6.62
C SER A 393 -12.61 10.94 7.77
N GLY A 394 -13.15 9.79 8.18
CA GLY A 394 -14.23 9.72 9.18
C GLY A 394 -15.49 10.48 8.74
N SER A 395 -15.63 10.76 7.45
CA SER A 395 -16.58 11.74 6.91
C SER A 395 -17.30 11.20 5.69
N THR A 396 -18.32 11.95 5.27
CA THR A 396 -19.15 11.65 4.12
C THR A 396 -19.10 12.82 3.14
N TYR A 397 -18.95 12.53 1.85
CA TYR A 397 -18.72 13.53 0.80
C TYR A 397 -19.86 13.57 -0.21
N GLY A 398 -20.06 14.73 -0.84
CA GLY A 398 -21.08 14.92 -1.87
C GLY A 398 -22.54 14.83 -1.36
N PRO A 399 -23.53 14.73 -2.26
CA PRO A 399 -23.41 14.85 -3.73
C PRO A 399 -22.78 16.19 -4.16
N GLY A 400 -21.98 16.19 -5.22
CA GLY A 400 -21.29 17.38 -5.75
C GLY A 400 -19.81 17.15 -6.06
N GLU A 401 -19.05 18.24 -6.11
CA GLU A 401 -17.61 18.21 -6.42
C GLU A 401 -16.82 17.52 -5.29
N LEU A 402 -15.95 16.59 -5.68
CA LEU A 402 -14.91 16.01 -4.85
C LEU A 402 -13.58 16.61 -5.30
N THR A 403 -12.79 17.14 -4.37
CA THR A 403 -11.48 17.74 -4.67
C THR A 403 -10.33 16.76 -4.48
N GLY A 404 -9.16 17.07 -5.03
CA GLY A 404 -7.94 16.29 -4.76
C GLY A 404 -7.61 16.23 -3.27
N SER A 405 -7.83 17.33 -2.53
CA SER A 405 -7.67 17.38 -1.08
C SER A 405 -8.63 16.43 -0.36
N ASP A 406 -9.85 16.25 -0.87
CA ASP A 406 -10.79 15.29 -0.31
C ASP A 406 -10.30 13.85 -0.51
N VAL A 407 -9.77 13.52 -1.68
CA VAL A 407 -9.17 12.19 -1.93
C VAL A 407 -7.98 11.93 -1.01
N MET A 408 -7.07 12.90 -0.88
CA MET A 408 -5.91 12.78 0.02
C MET A 408 -6.33 12.68 1.49
N ASN A 409 -7.39 13.37 1.91
CA ASN A 409 -7.95 13.21 3.26
C ASN A 409 -8.46 11.79 3.52
N ILE A 410 -9.05 11.16 2.50
CA ILE A 410 -9.62 9.84 2.63
C ILE A 410 -8.51 8.77 2.62
N LEU A 411 -7.51 8.91 1.74
CA LEU A 411 -6.40 7.98 1.54
C LEU A 411 -5.06 8.66 1.83
N PRO A 412 -4.76 8.97 3.10
CA PRO A 412 -3.68 9.88 3.40
C PRO A 412 -2.35 9.13 3.56
N PHE A 413 -2.34 7.80 3.64
CA PHE A 413 -1.11 7.04 3.84
C PHE A 413 -0.30 6.90 2.55
N PRO A 414 1.04 6.89 2.65
CA PRO A 414 1.94 6.74 1.52
C PRO A 414 2.06 5.24 1.16
N ASN A 415 0.94 4.54 1.09
CA ASN A 415 0.92 3.12 0.80
C ASN A 415 0.97 2.93 -0.72
N GLU A 416 1.88 2.09 -1.19
CA GLU A 416 1.94 1.69 -2.60
C GLU A 416 0.92 0.59 -2.92
N ILE A 417 0.47 0.53 -4.18
CA ILE A 417 -0.41 -0.54 -4.64
C ILE A 417 0.43 -1.68 -5.21
N VAL A 418 0.23 -2.87 -4.68
CA VAL A 418 0.99 -4.08 -5.02
C VAL A 418 0.04 -5.16 -5.51
N VAL A 419 0.52 -6.03 -6.42
CA VAL A 419 -0.26 -7.13 -7.00
C VAL A 419 0.47 -8.44 -6.78
N TYR A 420 -0.27 -9.45 -6.32
CA TYR A 420 0.23 -10.79 -6.03
C TYR A 420 -0.58 -11.86 -6.75
N GLU A 421 0.06 -12.99 -7.04
CA GLU A 421 -0.62 -14.24 -7.39
C GLU A 421 -1.01 -15.00 -6.11
N LEU A 422 -2.32 -15.18 -5.88
CA LEU A 422 -2.83 -15.98 -4.77
C LEU A 422 -3.70 -17.15 -5.26
N SER A 423 -3.61 -18.28 -4.58
CA SER A 423 -4.57 -19.37 -4.76
C SER A 423 -5.95 -19.02 -4.18
N GLY A 424 -7.01 -19.68 -4.65
CA GLY A 424 -8.34 -19.52 -4.05
C GLY A 424 -8.36 -19.87 -2.55
N GLU A 425 -7.58 -20.86 -2.11
CA GLU A 425 -7.44 -21.16 -0.68
C GLU A 425 -6.81 -19.99 0.10
N GLN A 426 -5.80 -19.32 -0.44
CA GLN A 426 -5.19 -18.12 0.17
C GLN A 426 -6.15 -16.94 0.21
N ILE A 427 -6.92 -16.68 -0.87
CA ILE A 427 -7.96 -15.65 -0.87
C ILE A 427 -8.95 -15.91 0.26
N ARG A 428 -9.46 -17.14 0.37
CA ARG A 428 -10.40 -17.51 1.43
C ARG A 428 -9.77 -17.33 2.82
N SER A 429 -8.53 -17.79 3.01
CA SER A 429 -7.78 -17.61 4.28
C SER A 429 -7.69 -16.14 4.67
N TYR A 430 -7.32 -15.27 3.73
CA TYR A 430 -7.20 -13.83 3.96
C TYR A 430 -8.54 -13.18 4.32
N LEU A 431 -9.62 -13.52 3.60
CA LEU A 431 -10.97 -13.02 3.91
C LEU A 431 -11.42 -13.48 5.31
N GLU A 432 -11.18 -14.75 5.67
CA GLU A 432 -11.49 -15.27 7.01
C GLU A 432 -10.68 -14.58 8.11
N GLY A 433 -9.38 -14.37 7.90
CA GLY A 433 -8.49 -13.69 8.84
C GLY A 433 -8.78 -12.19 8.99
N SER A 434 -9.43 -11.58 7.99
CA SER A 434 -9.85 -10.18 8.05
C SER A 434 -11.05 -9.97 8.97
N VAL A 435 -11.94 -10.96 9.06
CA VAL A 435 -13.08 -10.93 9.99
C VAL A 435 -12.59 -11.02 11.42
N ARG A 436 -12.63 -9.89 12.12
CA ARG A 436 -12.02 -9.71 13.44
C ARG A 436 -13.04 -9.24 14.47
N PRO A 437 -12.78 -9.43 15.77
CA PRO A 437 -13.62 -8.86 16.83
C PRO A 437 -13.75 -7.34 16.73
N MET A 438 -14.90 -6.80 17.15
CA MET A 438 -15.08 -5.36 17.32
C MET A 438 -14.27 -4.82 18.52
N PRO A 439 -13.59 -3.66 18.42
CA PRO A 439 -12.84 -3.08 19.53
C PRO A 439 -13.77 -2.58 20.64
N GLY A 440 -13.76 -3.25 21.80
CA GLY A 440 -14.52 -2.81 22.98
C GLY A 440 -16.01 -3.17 22.97
N ASP A 441 -16.48 -3.89 21.95
CA ASP A 441 -17.88 -4.28 21.73
C ASP A 441 -18.03 -5.76 21.36
N TYR A 442 -19.27 -6.25 21.29
CA TYR A 442 -19.62 -7.64 20.95
C TYR A 442 -19.84 -7.80 19.45
N GLY A 443 -19.30 -8.89 18.88
CA GLY A 443 -19.47 -9.24 17.47
C GLY A 443 -18.16 -9.25 16.70
N ALA A 444 -18.28 -9.38 15.38
CA ALA A 444 -17.15 -9.33 14.46
C ALA A 444 -17.45 -8.35 13.34
N GLN A 445 -16.38 -7.90 12.70
CA GLN A 445 -16.39 -6.96 11.59
C GLN A 445 -15.39 -7.45 10.54
N PRO A 446 -15.69 -7.33 9.24
CA PRO A 446 -14.80 -7.76 8.17
C PRO A 446 -13.53 -6.90 8.09
N ALA A 447 -13.59 -5.64 8.53
CA ALA A 447 -12.48 -4.69 8.58
C ALA A 447 -11.72 -4.49 7.25
N ILE A 448 -12.36 -4.83 6.12
CA ILE A 448 -11.85 -4.71 4.77
C ILE A 448 -12.92 -4.21 3.81
N GLN A 449 -12.49 -3.69 2.67
CA GLN A 449 -13.30 -3.39 1.49
C GLN A 449 -12.76 -4.20 0.32
N VAL A 450 -13.61 -4.63 -0.61
CA VAL A 450 -13.24 -5.57 -1.67
C VAL A 450 -13.81 -5.21 -3.04
N SER A 451 -13.14 -5.66 -4.10
CA SER A 451 -13.66 -5.68 -5.48
C SER A 451 -13.33 -7.00 -6.16
N GLY A 452 -14.17 -7.41 -7.12
CA GLY A 452 -13.98 -8.63 -7.91
C GLY A 452 -14.26 -9.94 -7.17
N VAL A 453 -14.43 -9.86 -5.85
CA VAL A 453 -14.87 -10.94 -4.97
C VAL A 453 -16.16 -10.54 -4.25
N SER A 454 -17.05 -11.53 -4.07
CA SER A 454 -18.20 -11.42 -3.18
C SER A 454 -18.26 -12.61 -2.24
N TYR A 455 -18.68 -12.41 -0.99
CA TYR A 455 -18.72 -13.47 -0.01
C TYR A 455 -19.74 -13.26 1.12
N GLU A 456 -20.15 -14.37 1.73
CA GLU A 456 -20.90 -14.37 2.98
C GLU A 456 -19.95 -14.49 4.16
N TRP A 457 -20.17 -13.72 5.22
CA TRP A 457 -19.37 -13.77 6.43
C TRP A 457 -20.22 -13.84 7.70
N THR A 458 -19.63 -14.39 8.76
CA THR A 458 -20.18 -14.34 10.12
C THR A 458 -19.04 -14.29 11.11
N GLY A 459 -19.29 -13.84 12.34
CA GLY A 459 -18.30 -13.93 13.40
C GLY A 459 -18.93 -13.76 14.77
N HIS A 460 -18.69 -14.77 15.59
CA HIS A 460 -19.19 -14.92 16.96
C HIS A 460 -18.04 -15.47 17.81
N ASP A 461 -17.76 -14.88 18.99
CA ASP A 461 -16.69 -15.32 19.90
C ASP A 461 -15.25 -15.24 19.35
N GLY A 462 -15.02 -14.36 18.37
CA GLY A 462 -13.69 -14.04 17.85
C GLY A 462 -13.15 -14.97 16.76
N GLU A 463 -13.95 -15.92 16.28
CA GLU A 463 -13.66 -16.67 15.06
C GLU A 463 -14.55 -16.16 13.92
N GLY A 464 -13.95 -15.46 12.98
CA GLY A 464 -14.57 -15.11 11.70
C GLY A 464 -14.70 -16.32 10.80
N GLN A 465 -15.81 -16.42 10.05
CA GLN A 465 -16.01 -17.45 9.05
C GLN A 465 -16.50 -16.83 7.76
N VAL A 466 -15.93 -17.29 6.64
CA VAL A 466 -16.34 -16.88 5.30
C VAL A 466 -16.83 -18.11 4.54
N ARG A 467 -17.96 -17.94 3.87
CA ARG A 467 -18.62 -18.97 3.07
C ARG A 467 -18.99 -18.37 1.73
N ASN A 468 -19.36 -19.23 0.79
CA ASN A 468 -20.05 -18.78 -0.41
C ASN A 468 -19.23 -17.65 -1.07
N VAL A 469 -18.01 -17.98 -1.50
CA VAL A 469 -17.09 -17.01 -2.09
C VAL A 469 -17.18 -17.13 -3.60
N TRP A 470 -17.37 -16.00 -4.27
CA TRP A 470 -17.37 -15.90 -5.73
C TRP A 470 -16.34 -14.89 -6.20
N VAL A 471 -15.58 -15.24 -7.23
CA VAL A 471 -14.64 -14.35 -7.91
C VAL A 471 -15.08 -14.24 -9.37
N GLY A 472 -15.23 -13.01 -9.86
CA GLY A 472 -15.69 -12.77 -11.24
C GLY A 472 -17.08 -13.35 -11.57
N GLY A 473 -17.91 -13.61 -10.56
CA GLY A 473 -19.24 -14.21 -10.70
C GLY A 473 -19.26 -15.75 -10.67
N GLU A 474 -18.11 -16.41 -10.60
CA GLU A 474 -18.01 -17.88 -10.49
C GLU A 474 -17.63 -18.29 -9.06
N PRO A 475 -18.11 -19.46 -8.55
CA PRO A 475 -17.67 -19.96 -7.27
C PRO A 475 -16.15 -20.11 -7.22
N LEU A 476 -15.54 -19.68 -6.11
CA LEU A 476 -14.09 -19.74 -5.92
C LEU A 476 -13.57 -21.17 -6.09
N ASP A 477 -12.61 -21.35 -7.00
CA ASP A 477 -11.87 -22.60 -7.13
C ASP A 477 -10.65 -22.54 -6.18
N PRO A 478 -10.58 -23.42 -5.16
CA PRO A 478 -9.50 -23.37 -4.18
C PRO A 478 -8.10 -23.59 -4.77
N GLU A 479 -8.00 -24.28 -5.91
CA GLU A 479 -6.70 -24.61 -6.54
C GLU A 479 -6.31 -23.63 -7.66
N ALA A 480 -7.23 -22.76 -8.12
CA ALA A 480 -6.93 -21.76 -9.14
C ALA A 480 -6.11 -20.59 -8.59
N THR A 481 -5.31 -19.97 -9.45
CA THR A 481 -4.52 -18.77 -9.15
C THR A 481 -5.25 -17.54 -9.67
N TYR A 482 -5.22 -16.47 -8.89
CA TYR A 482 -5.87 -15.19 -9.15
C TYR A 482 -4.88 -14.05 -8.92
N LEU A 483 -5.00 -12.99 -9.71
CA LEU A 483 -4.28 -11.74 -9.48
C LEU A 483 -5.03 -10.90 -8.44
N VAL A 484 -4.36 -10.58 -7.35
CA VAL A 484 -4.93 -9.86 -6.21
C VAL A 484 -4.14 -8.58 -5.96
N SER A 485 -4.78 -7.42 -6.14
CA SER A 485 -4.20 -6.13 -5.75
C SER A 485 -4.53 -5.79 -4.30
N THR A 486 -3.55 -5.26 -3.59
CA THR A 486 -3.69 -4.73 -2.24
C THR A 486 -2.74 -3.54 -2.06
N ASN A 487 -2.57 -3.06 -0.83
CA ASN A 487 -1.52 -2.12 -0.50
C ASN A 487 -0.36 -2.80 0.25
N ASP A 488 0.83 -2.22 0.14
CA ASP A 488 2.07 -2.68 0.78
C ASP A 488 1.96 -2.88 2.30
N PHE A 489 1.22 -2.04 3.01
CA PHE A 489 0.95 -2.16 4.44
C PHE A 489 0.19 -3.44 4.78
N VAL A 490 -0.81 -3.80 3.97
CA VAL A 490 -1.57 -5.06 4.11
C VAL A 490 -0.68 -6.24 3.75
N ALA A 491 0.03 -6.17 2.64
CA ALA A 491 0.90 -7.23 2.17
C ALA A 491 1.98 -7.57 3.21
N GLY A 492 2.65 -6.57 3.77
CA GLY A 492 3.70 -6.75 4.77
C GLY A 492 3.24 -7.30 6.13
N ARG A 493 1.92 -7.46 6.36
CA ARG A 493 1.34 -7.92 7.63
C ARG A 493 0.52 -9.20 7.52
N SER A 494 0.47 -9.82 6.33
CA SER A 494 -0.27 -11.05 6.08
C SER A 494 0.68 -12.17 5.66
N GLU A 495 0.37 -13.39 6.07
CA GLU A 495 1.18 -14.58 5.72
C GLU A 495 0.92 -15.06 4.28
N GLU A 496 -0.16 -14.57 3.66
CA GLU A 496 -0.64 -14.94 2.34
C GLU A 496 0.08 -14.18 1.23
N PHE A 497 0.42 -12.91 1.47
CA PHE A 497 1.13 -12.04 0.53
C PHE A 497 2.65 -12.18 0.71
N VAL A 498 3.21 -13.27 0.18
CA VAL A 498 4.64 -13.54 0.24
C VAL A 498 5.37 -12.93 -0.95
N GLU A 499 6.59 -12.43 -0.72
CA GLU A 499 7.37 -11.73 -1.74
C GLU A 499 7.58 -12.55 -3.03
N GLU A 500 7.71 -13.87 -2.92
CA GLU A 500 7.89 -14.76 -4.07
C GLU A 500 6.67 -14.83 -5.01
N SER A 501 5.48 -14.40 -4.55
CA SER A 501 4.28 -14.31 -5.39
C SER A 501 3.90 -12.89 -5.80
N ARG A 502 4.74 -11.89 -5.46
CA ARG A 502 4.56 -10.52 -5.95
C ARG A 502 4.84 -10.47 -7.45
N VAL A 503 3.86 -10.00 -8.22
CA VAL A 503 4.00 -9.87 -9.68
C VAL A 503 4.25 -8.44 -10.12
N PHE A 504 3.82 -7.47 -9.30
CA PHE A 504 3.93 -6.05 -9.62
C PHE A 504 3.92 -5.21 -8.35
N ASN A 505 4.80 -4.22 -8.30
CA ASN A 505 4.68 -3.08 -7.39
C ASN A 505 4.45 -1.84 -8.27
N SER A 506 3.42 -1.05 -7.97
CA SER A 506 3.16 0.16 -8.74
C SER A 506 4.21 1.24 -8.55
N GLY A 507 4.88 1.28 -7.39
CA GLY A 507 5.68 2.45 -6.97
C GLY A 507 4.85 3.73 -6.85
N GLN A 508 3.51 3.61 -6.93
CA GLN A 508 2.57 4.73 -6.89
C GLN A 508 1.75 4.64 -5.62
N PHE A 509 1.74 5.75 -4.89
CA PHE A 509 0.88 5.90 -3.72
C PHE A 509 -0.60 5.82 -4.09
N GLN A 510 -1.33 5.09 -3.26
CA GLN A 510 -2.73 4.77 -3.45
C GLN A 510 -3.63 6.02 -3.58
N GLY A 511 -3.45 7.02 -2.70
CA GLY A 511 -4.22 8.26 -2.74
C GLY A 511 -4.07 9.03 -4.05
N PRO A 512 -2.83 9.39 -4.45
CA PRO A 512 -2.55 9.97 -5.77
C PRO A 512 -3.06 9.14 -6.94
N PHE A 513 -2.86 7.83 -6.94
CA PHE A 513 -3.36 6.95 -8.00
C PHE A 513 -4.89 7.07 -8.14
N VAL A 514 -5.63 7.01 -7.03
CA VAL A 514 -7.08 7.18 -7.02
C VAL A 514 -7.48 8.57 -7.51
N LYS A 515 -6.82 9.63 -7.04
CA LYS A 515 -7.07 11.02 -7.45
C LYS A 515 -6.90 11.17 -8.97
N ASP A 516 -5.76 10.74 -9.50
CA ASP A 516 -5.40 10.95 -10.90
C ASP A 516 -6.27 10.11 -11.83
N THR A 517 -6.62 8.89 -11.42
CA THR A 517 -7.55 8.05 -12.19
C THR A 517 -8.94 8.68 -12.22
N LEU A 518 -9.43 9.23 -11.10
CA LEU A 518 -10.69 9.96 -11.07
C LEU A 518 -10.67 11.18 -12.00
N ASP A 519 -9.65 12.03 -11.92
CA ASP A 519 -9.51 13.23 -12.75
C ASP A 519 -9.36 12.90 -14.26
N ALA A 520 -8.62 11.85 -14.58
CA ALA A 520 -8.32 11.49 -15.96
C ALA A 520 -9.46 10.74 -16.67
N GLU A 521 -10.19 9.90 -15.95
CA GLU A 521 -11.10 8.91 -16.56
C GLU A 521 -12.59 9.16 -16.27
N TYR A 522 -12.93 9.94 -15.24
CA TYR A 522 -14.30 10.08 -14.78
C TYR A 522 -14.76 11.54 -14.77
N ASP A 523 -15.80 11.87 -15.54
CA ASP A 523 -16.52 13.14 -15.38
C ASP A 523 -17.43 13.09 -14.14
N THR A 524 -17.99 11.91 -13.85
CA THR A 524 -18.99 11.72 -12.79
C THR A 524 -18.94 10.30 -12.26
N ILE A 525 -19.16 10.13 -10.95
CA ILE A 525 -19.24 8.85 -10.26
C ILE A 525 -20.54 8.72 -9.47
N ALA A 526 -21.00 7.48 -9.30
CA ALA A 526 -22.17 7.15 -8.50
C ALA A 526 -22.01 5.75 -7.87
N PRO A 527 -20.95 5.51 -7.07
CA PRO A 527 -20.73 4.19 -6.51
C PRO A 527 -21.78 3.90 -5.43
N GLU A 528 -22.29 2.67 -5.47
CA GLU A 528 -23.31 2.19 -4.56
C GLU A 528 -22.78 0.96 -3.82
N ARG A 529 -23.51 0.54 -2.78
CA ARG A 529 -23.31 -0.77 -2.17
C ARG A 529 -23.86 -1.83 -3.12
N GLU A 530 -23.08 -2.87 -3.39
CA GLU A 530 -23.36 -3.91 -4.38
C GLU A 530 -23.53 -5.30 -3.74
N GLU A 531 -23.51 -5.37 -2.41
CA GLU A 531 -23.59 -6.63 -1.64
C GLU A 531 -22.38 -7.55 -1.93
N ARG A 532 -21.19 -6.95 -2.04
CA ARG A 532 -19.92 -7.68 -2.12
C ARG A 532 -19.64 -8.43 -0.82
N MET A 533 -20.12 -7.92 0.29
CA MET A 533 -19.90 -8.48 1.62
C MET A 533 -21.22 -8.57 2.38
N ILE A 534 -21.67 -9.80 2.61
CA ILE A 534 -22.99 -10.05 3.21
C ILE A 534 -22.81 -10.78 4.53
N ARG A 535 -23.34 -10.22 5.60
CA ARG A 535 -23.37 -10.90 6.90
C ARG A 535 -24.42 -12.01 6.85
N VAL A 536 -24.13 -13.18 7.39
CA VAL A 536 -25.09 -14.30 7.48
C VAL A 536 -24.93 -15.03 8.80
N ASP A 537 -25.75 -14.66 9.78
CA ASP A 537 -25.74 -15.24 11.13
C ASP A 537 -26.61 -16.51 11.20
N GLU A 538 -27.75 -16.54 10.49
CA GLU A 538 -28.70 -17.65 10.52
C GLU A 538 -29.07 -18.15 9.12
N VAL A 539 -29.13 -19.47 8.93
CA VAL A 539 -29.56 -20.08 7.65
C VAL A 539 -30.87 -20.82 7.83
N ILE A 540 -31.87 -20.44 7.05
CA ILE A 540 -33.19 -21.06 7.01
C ILE A 540 -33.22 -22.06 5.85
N GLU A 541 -33.29 -23.35 6.17
CA GLU A 541 -33.35 -24.42 5.15
C GLU A 541 -34.78 -24.69 4.66
N ASP A 542 -35.78 -24.55 5.53
CA ASP A 542 -37.18 -24.89 5.27
C ASP A 542 -38.02 -23.63 4.94
N ALA A 543 -37.79 -23.04 3.77
CA ALA A 543 -38.65 -21.98 3.23
C ALA A 543 -39.61 -22.53 2.17
N THR A 544 -40.83 -21.97 2.13
CA THR A 544 -41.83 -22.24 1.10
C THR A 544 -41.89 -21.07 0.14
N VAL A 545 -41.83 -21.34 -1.16
CA VAL A 545 -41.96 -20.33 -2.21
C VAL A 545 -43.28 -20.55 -2.94
N ASP A 546 -44.14 -19.53 -2.92
CA ASP A 546 -45.44 -19.52 -3.58
C ASP A 546 -45.58 -18.31 -4.50
N GLY A 547 -46.46 -18.41 -5.50
CA GLY A 547 -46.64 -17.39 -6.52
C GLY A 547 -48.09 -16.99 -6.76
N SER A 548 -48.41 -15.70 -6.70
CA SER A 548 -49.77 -15.21 -7.03
C SER A 548 -49.80 -13.77 -7.52
N GLU A 549 -50.61 -13.49 -8.55
CA GLU A 549 -50.92 -12.13 -9.06
C GLU A 549 -49.70 -11.22 -9.35
N GLY A 550 -48.56 -11.78 -9.75
CA GLY A 550 -47.33 -11.01 -10.02
C GLY A 550 -46.41 -10.81 -8.81
N THR A 551 -46.75 -11.43 -7.68
CA THR A 551 -45.96 -11.47 -6.45
C THR A 551 -45.44 -12.88 -6.21
N LEU A 552 -44.18 -12.97 -5.81
CA LEU A 552 -43.54 -14.17 -5.27
C LEU A 552 -43.46 -14.04 -3.75
N THR A 553 -43.94 -15.04 -3.04
CA THR A 553 -44.02 -15.06 -1.58
C THR A 553 -43.08 -16.12 -1.04
N VAL A 554 -42.17 -15.73 -0.15
CA VAL A 554 -41.27 -16.65 0.57
C VAL A 554 -41.67 -16.68 2.04
N SER A 555 -42.04 -17.86 2.52
CA SER A 555 -42.60 -18.10 3.86
C SER A 555 -41.68 -19.04 4.66
N PHE A 556 -41.32 -18.65 5.88
CA PHE A 556 -40.52 -19.50 6.78
C PHE A 556 -40.72 -19.17 8.26
N ALA A 557 -40.37 -20.13 9.12
CA ALA A 557 -40.33 -19.90 10.56
C ALA A 557 -38.95 -19.36 10.98
N PRO A 558 -38.88 -18.30 11.80
CA PRO A 558 -37.62 -17.81 12.35
C PRO A 558 -37.03 -18.81 13.35
N THR A 559 -35.71 -18.80 13.52
CA THR A 559 -35.00 -19.66 14.49
C THR A 559 -35.09 -19.09 15.91
N ASP A 560 -34.68 -19.87 16.91
CA ASP A 560 -34.62 -19.39 18.31
C ASP A 560 -33.58 -18.26 18.53
N ALA A 561 -32.70 -18.02 17.55
CA ALA A 561 -31.74 -16.92 17.53
C ALA A 561 -32.39 -15.57 17.19
N VAL A 562 -33.56 -15.59 16.55
CA VAL A 562 -34.26 -14.40 16.05
C VAL A 562 -35.30 -13.93 17.08
N ALA A 563 -35.09 -12.76 17.70
CA ALA A 563 -36.06 -12.17 18.62
C ALA A 563 -37.20 -11.45 17.86
N SER A 564 -36.84 -10.70 16.82
CA SER A 564 -37.76 -10.05 15.87
C SER A 564 -37.05 -9.85 14.53
N VAL A 565 -37.81 -9.92 13.43
CA VAL A 565 -37.29 -9.53 12.10
C VAL A 565 -37.43 -8.02 11.89
N VAL A 566 -36.60 -7.47 11.01
CA VAL A 566 -36.62 -6.04 10.63
C VAL A 566 -37.22 -5.91 9.23
N ASP A 567 -38.44 -5.39 9.15
CA ASP A 567 -39.27 -5.45 7.94
C ASP A 567 -38.60 -4.87 6.68
N ASP A 568 -37.90 -3.73 6.79
CA ASP A 568 -37.34 -2.98 5.65
C ASP A 568 -35.91 -3.42 5.24
N THR A 569 -35.51 -4.65 5.57
CA THR A 569 -34.15 -5.17 5.30
C THR A 569 -34.13 -6.38 4.36
N PHE A 570 -35.30 -6.92 4.03
CA PHE A 570 -35.41 -8.15 3.25
C PHE A 570 -35.20 -7.89 1.77
N ARG A 571 -34.21 -8.56 1.20
CA ARG A 571 -33.82 -8.38 -0.21
C ARG A 571 -33.31 -9.68 -0.81
N LEU A 572 -33.70 -9.95 -2.05
CA LEU A 572 -33.12 -11.03 -2.83
C LEU A 572 -31.84 -10.52 -3.48
N VAL A 573 -30.71 -11.13 -3.15
CA VAL A 573 -29.40 -10.75 -3.66
C VAL A 573 -29.07 -11.54 -4.92
N ALA A 574 -28.78 -10.81 -5.99
CA ALA A 574 -28.32 -11.33 -7.27
C ALA A 574 -26.86 -10.91 -7.50
N PRO A 575 -25.87 -11.80 -7.23
CA PRO A 575 -24.46 -11.46 -7.37
C PRO A 575 -24.13 -10.81 -8.71
N GLY A 576 -23.52 -9.62 -8.67
CA GLY A 576 -23.15 -8.83 -9.86
C GLY A 576 -24.31 -8.20 -10.64
N HIS A 577 -25.55 -8.32 -10.17
CA HIS A 577 -26.76 -7.88 -10.89
C HIS A 577 -27.79 -7.13 -10.01
N GLY A 578 -27.42 -6.80 -8.76
CA GLY A 578 -28.21 -5.96 -7.86
C GLY A 578 -29.14 -6.75 -6.92
N VAL A 579 -30.11 -6.05 -6.33
CA VAL A 579 -31.04 -6.61 -5.34
C VAL A 579 -32.50 -6.44 -5.78
N VAL A 580 -33.36 -7.37 -5.36
CA VAL A 580 -34.82 -7.23 -5.45
C VAL A 580 -35.37 -7.04 -4.04
N GLU A 581 -35.83 -5.81 -3.76
CA GLU A 581 -36.43 -5.46 -2.48
C GLU A 581 -37.70 -6.26 -2.19
N GLY A 582 -37.80 -6.77 -0.97
CA GLY A 582 -38.96 -7.49 -0.45
C GLY A 582 -39.70 -6.68 0.61
N SER A 583 -41.02 -6.86 0.69
CA SER A 583 -41.81 -6.35 1.82
C SER A 583 -42.20 -7.48 2.75
N VAL A 584 -42.01 -7.29 4.05
CA VAL A 584 -42.35 -8.29 5.06
C VAL A 584 -43.77 -8.13 5.58
N ALA A 585 -44.44 -9.26 5.81
CA ALA A 585 -45.69 -9.35 6.57
C ALA A 585 -45.58 -10.47 7.62
N SER A 586 -45.17 -10.15 8.85
CA SER A 586 -45.17 -11.14 9.93
C SER A 586 -46.60 -11.52 10.32
N THR A 587 -46.96 -12.79 10.12
CA THR A 587 -48.30 -13.33 10.44
C THR A 587 -48.16 -14.61 11.25
N ASP A 588 -48.79 -14.66 12.44
CA ASP A 588 -48.89 -15.87 13.27
C ASP A 588 -47.56 -16.60 13.62
N GLY A 589 -46.45 -15.86 13.69
CA GLY A 589 -45.11 -16.41 14.02
C GLY A 589 -44.34 -16.96 12.81
N GLU A 590 -44.84 -16.73 11.60
CA GLU A 590 -44.17 -16.99 10.33
C GLU A 590 -43.72 -15.65 9.72
N VAL A 591 -42.53 -15.65 9.12
CA VAL A 591 -42.02 -14.54 8.31
C VAL A 591 -42.45 -14.79 6.88
N VAL A 592 -43.14 -13.81 6.30
CA VAL A 592 -43.64 -13.86 4.92
C VAL A 592 -43.04 -12.68 4.18
N VAL A 593 -42.25 -12.94 3.15
CA VAL A 593 -41.58 -11.92 2.33
C VAL A 593 -42.24 -11.91 0.96
N GLU A 594 -42.73 -10.75 0.54
CA GLU A 594 -43.35 -10.53 -0.76
C GLU A 594 -42.35 -9.81 -1.69
N LEU A 595 -42.07 -10.41 -2.85
CA LEU A 595 -41.15 -9.93 -3.88
C LEU A 595 -41.92 -9.73 -5.20
N ALA A 596 -41.50 -8.77 -6.02
CA ALA A 596 -42.03 -8.60 -7.37
C ALA A 596 -41.56 -9.76 -8.28
N ALA A 597 -42.48 -10.60 -8.75
CA ALA A 597 -42.12 -11.85 -9.43
C ALA A 597 -41.39 -11.62 -10.76
N ASP A 598 -41.71 -10.54 -11.47
CA ASP A 598 -41.02 -10.15 -12.70
C ASP A 598 -39.57 -9.72 -12.45
N ALA A 599 -39.33 -8.94 -11.40
CA ALA A 599 -37.98 -8.55 -10.99
C ALA A 599 -37.14 -9.75 -10.55
N VAL A 600 -37.73 -10.72 -9.82
CA VAL A 600 -37.05 -11.95 -9.41
C VAL A 600 -36.65 -12.79 -10.63
N VAL A 601 -37.54 -12.96 -11.62
CA VAL A 601 -37.22 -13.70 -12.85
C VAL A 601 -36.15 -12.98 -13.67
N GLU A 602 -36.21 -11.64 -13.76
CA GLU A 602 -35.17 -10.85 -14.41
C GLU A 602 -33.80 -11.04 -13.73
N ALA A 603 -33.75 -11.08 -12.40
CA ALA A 603 -32.53 -11.36 -11.65
C ALA A 603 -31.94 -12.76 -11.94
N PHE A 604 -32.78 -13.79 -12.03
CA PHE A 604 -32.35 -15.14 -12.43
C PHE A 604 -31.88 -15.22 -13.88
N ASP A 605 -32.54 -14.50 -14.80
CA ASP A 605 -32.17 -14.48 -16.21
C ASP A 605 -30.86 -13.70 -16.44
N ALA A 606 -30.55 -12.73 -15.58
CA ALA A 606 -29.32 -11.95 -15.63
C ALA A 606 -28.11 -12.70 -15.06
N THR A 607 -28.31 -13.48 -13.98
CA THR A 607 -27.24 -14.20 -13.28
C THR A 607 -26.96 -15.61 -13.80
N GLU A 608 -27.88 -16.19 -14.58
CA GLU A 608 -27.82 -17.60 -15.05
C GLU A 608 -27.61 -18.64 -13.92
N THR A 609 -27.99 -18.31 -12.68
CA THR A 609 -27.90 -19.21 -11.52
C THR A 609 -29.17 -20.04 -11.30
N ASP A 610 -29.02 -21.19 -10.64
CA ASP A 610 -30.14 -22.05 -10.24
C ASP A 610 -30.79 -21.59 -8.93
N ALA A 611 -30.11 -20.76 -8.13
CA ALA A 611 -30.60 -20.27 -6.85
C ALA A 611 -30.05 -18.89 -6.48
N LEU A 612 -30.88 -18.08 -5.82
CA LEU A 612 -30.54 -16.78 -5.27
C LEU A 612 -30.72 -16.78 -3.74
N SER A 613 -29.98 -15.90 -3.06
CA SER A 613 -30.05 -15.74 -1.60
C SER A 613 -31.07 -14.65 -1.26
N LEU A 614 -32.11 -15.00 -0.50
CA LEU A 614 -32.96 -14.02 0.16
C LEU A 614 -32.37 -13.77 1.56
N VAL A 615 -31.94 -12.54 1.81
CA VAL A 615 -31.38 -12.12 3.10
C VAL A 615 -32.30 -11.13 3.78
N GLY A 616 -32.24 -11.05 5.11
CA GLY A 616 -32.98 -10.07 5.87
C GLY A 616 -32.49 -9.95 7.32
N GLY A 617 -32.53 -8.73 7.81
CA GLY A 617 -32.09 -8.34 9.14
C GLY A 617 -33.03 -8.79 10.26
N PHE A 618 -32.46 -9.04 11.43
CA PHE A 618 -33.18 -9.38 12.65
C PHE A 618 -32.50 -8.82 13.91
N ASP A 619 -33.31 -8.64 14.96
CA ASP A 619 -32.83 -8.39 16.32
C ASP A 619 -32.43 -9.71 16.97
N PRO A 620 -31.17 -9.88 17.40
CA PRO A 620 -30.69 -11.14 17.94
C PRO A 620 -31.24 -11.42 19.34
N ASN A 621 -31.53 -12.69 19.61
CA ASN A 621 -31.85 -13.17 20.94
C ASN A 621 -30.57 -13.32 21.78
N SER A 622 -30.33 -12.39 22.70
CA SER A 622 -29.12 -12.38 23.53
C SER A 622 -28.95 -13.65 24.39
N GLU A 623 -30.02 -14.33 24.78
CA GLU A 623 -29.91 -15.61 25.49
C GLU A 623 -29.47 -16.76 24.58
N HIS A 624 -29.78 -16.68 23.28
CA HIS A 624 -29.36 -17.69 22.30
C HIS A 624 -27.85 -17.62 22.06
N TYR A 625 -27.36 -16.42 21.75
CA TYR A 625 -25.94 -16.19 21.54
C TYR A 625 -25.12 -16.23 22.83
N GLY A 626 -25.75 -15.87 23.96
CA GLY A 626 -25.25 -16.20 25.30
C GLY A 626 -23.95 -15.50 25.70
N TYR A 627 -23.58 -14.39 25.08
CA TYR A 627 -22.39 -13.62 25.43
C TYR A 627 -22.48 -13.10 26.86
N GLU A 628 -21.42 -13.28 27.65
CA GLU A 628 -21.32 -12.80 29.04
C GLU A 628 -20.17 -11.79 29.18
N ASN A 629 -20.36 -10.75 30.01
CA ASN A 629 -19.32 -9.76 30.29
C ASN A 629 -18.32 -10.32 31.32
N ASP A 630 -17.30 -9.55 31.69
CA ASP A 630 -16.30 -9.96 32.68
C ASP A 630 -16.90 -10.34 34.06
N ASP A 631 -18.13 -9.87 34.34
CA ASP A 631 -18.90 -10.15 35.55
C ASP A 631 -19.84 -11.37 35.41
N GLY A 632 -19.90 -12.02 34.24
CA GLY A 632 -20.76 -13.17 33.95
C GLY A 632 -22.23 -12.82 33.68
N GLU A 633 -22.53 -11.59 33.28
CA GLU A 633 -23.88 -11.14 32.91
C GLU A 633 -24.08 -11.18 31.40
N VAL A 634 -25.23 -11.72 30.95
CA VAL A 634 -25.57 -11.77 29.51
C VAL A 634 -25.67 -10.35 28.94
N ILE A 635 -24.95 -10.07 27.85
CA ILE A 635 -24.99 -8.76 27.20
C ILE A 635 -26.12 -8.68 26.18
N GLU A 636 -26.77 -7.54 26.18
CA GLU A 636 -27.71 -7.14 25.13
C GLU A 636 -26.93 -6.84 23.84
N LEU A 637 -27.18 -7.64 22.81
CA LEU A 637 -26.53 -7.51 21.51
C LEU A 637 -27.07 -6.29 20.75
N PRO A 638 -26.25 -5.64 19.90
CA PRO A 638 -26.68 -4.48 19.12
C PRO A 638 -27.79 -4.85 18.13
N VAL A 639 -28.75 -3.93 17.97
CA VAL A 639 -29.98 -4.07 17.16
C VAL A 639 -30.08 -2.97 16.08
N ASN A 640 -28.98 -2.31 15.73
CA ASN A 640 -29.03 -1.06 14.94
C ASN A 640 -28.48 -1.21 13.51
N ALA A 641 -28.87 -0.24 12.67
CA ALA A 641 -28.58 -0.19 11.25
C ALA A 641 -27.18 0.33 10.89
N ASN A 642 -26.37 0.77 11.86
CA ASN A 642 -25.07 1.37 11.56
C ASN A 642 -24.04 0.33 11.07
N TYR A 643 -24.29 -0.96 11.34
CA TYR A 643 -23.25 -2.00 11.37
C TYR A 643 -23.67 -3.32 10.70
N ASP A 644 -24.57 -3.20 9.73
CA ASP A 644 -25.42 -4.29 9.23
C ASP A 644 -26.18 -5.03 10.34
N TYR A 645 -27.45 -5.32 10.07
CA TYR A 645 -28.22 -6.12 11.00
C TYR A 645 -27.58 -7.52 11.12
N TYR A 646 -27.88 -8.22 12.21
CA TYR A 646 -27.75 -9.67 12.16
C TYR A 646 -28.67 -10.15 11.04
N GLU A 647 -28.17 -10.95 10.12
CA GLU A 647 -28.95 -11.33 8.94
C GLU A 647 -29.20 -12.83 8.92
N LEU A 648 -30.44 -13.18 8.56
CA LEU A 648 -30.80 -14.53 8.20
C LEU A 648 -30.79 -14.65 6.68
N ARG A 649 -30.55 -15.86 6.19
CA ARG A 649 -30.52 -16.19 4.77
C ARG A 649 -31.38 -17.42 4.49
N THR A 650 -32.18 -17.35 3.42
CA THR A 650 -32.81 -18.51 2.79
C THR A 650 -32.48 -18.57 1.30
N SER A 651 -32.65 -19.74 0.69
CA SER A 651 -32.47 -19.90 -0.76
C SER A 651 -33.81 -19.85 -1.49
N VAL A 652 -33.84 -19.15 -2.63
CA VAL A 652 -34.95 -19.17 -3.59
C VAL A 652 -34.45 -19.84 -4.85
N SER A 653 -35.16 -20.85 -5.36
CA SER A 653 -34.77 -21.56 -6.58
C SER A 653 -35.37 -20.90 -7.83
N ALA A 654 -34.64 -21.01 -8.94
CA ALA A 654 -35.11 -20.48 -10.22
C ALA A 654 -36.37 -21.19 -10.73
N ASP A 655 -36.51 -22.48 -10.42
CA ASP A 655 -37.68 -23.29 -10.77
C ASP A 655 -38.93 -22.79 -10.04
N ASP A 656 -38.83 -22.53 -8.73
CA ASP A 656 -39.94 -22.01 -7.92
C ASP A 656 -40.35 -20.61 -8.38
N ALA A 657 -39.37 -19.76 -8.70
CA ALA A 657 -39.62 -18.43 -9.23
C ALA A 657 -40.31 -18.45 -10.60
N ARG A 658 -39.84 -19.28 -11.53
CA ARG A 658 -40.40 -19.35 -12.90
C ARG A 658 -41.76 -20.05 -12.95
N ALA A 659 -42.04 -20.99 -12.05
CA ALA A 659 -43.35 -21.62 -11.91
C ALA A 659 -44.47 -20.57 -11.65
N THR A 660 -44.12 -19.45 -11.03
CA THR A 660 -45.04 -18.35 -10.68
C THR A 660 -45.48 -17.51 -11.89
N VAL A 661 -44.58 -17.24 -12.83
CA VAL A 661 -44.84 -16.37 -14.00
C VAL A 661 -45.49 -17.15 -15.16
N GLY A 662 -45.30 -18.48 -15.21
CA GLY A 662 -45.82 -19.36 -16.27
C GLY A 662 -47.28 -19.82 -16.11
N GLY A 663 -47.96 -19.45 -15.04
CA GLY A 663 -49.31 -19.90 -14.69
C GLY A 663 -50.47 -19.25 -15.45
N ASP A 664 -50.39 -19.10 -16.79
CA ASP A 664 -51.57 -18.70 -17.58
C ASP A 664 -52.32 -19.96 -18.08
N GLY A 665 -53.35 -20.34 -17.30
CA GLY A 665 -54.58 -21.00 -17.76
C GLY A 665 -54.46 -22.14 -18.79
N SER A 666 -54.27 -23.37 -18.33
CA SER A 666 -54.73 -24.55 -19.08
C SER A 666 -55.19 -25.66 -18.14
N ASP A 667 -56.39 -25.52 -17.57
CA ASP A 667 -57.18 -26.67 -17.13
C ASP A 667 -58.63 -26.52 -17.63
N GLY A 668 -59.06 -27.49 -18.44
CA GLY A 668 -60.46 -27.66 -18.79
C GLY A 668 -60.72 -28.22 -20.19
N ASP A 669 -60.33 -29.48 -20.45
CA ASP A 669 -61.17 -30.33 -21.31
C ASP A 669 -61.23 -31.76 -20.76
N ASP A 670 -62.34 -32.01 -20.07
CA ASP A 670 -62.80 -33.32 -19.59
C ASP A 670 -63.14 -34.21 -20.79
N GLY A 671 -62.19 -35.06 -21.20
CA GLY A 671 -62.39 -36.13 -22.18
C GLY A 671 -62.55 -37.49 -21.50
N SER A 672 -63.76 -37.75 -20.99
CA SER A 672 -64.18 -39.08 -20.52
C SER A 672 -64.01 -40.16 -21.61
N ASP A 673 -63.38 -41.29 -21.30
CA ASP A 673 -63.94 -42.60 -21.68
C ASP A 673 -63.37 -43.74 -20.82
N SER A 674 -64.30 -44.62 -20.47
CA SER A 674 -64.30 -45.62 -19.42
C SER A 674 -63.57 -46.93 -19.75
N ASP A 675 -63.05 -47.54 -18.68
CA ASP A 675 -62.80 -48.95 -18.43
C ASP A 675 -63.33 -49.98 -19.44
N SER A 676 -62.46 -50.93 -19.81
CA SER A 676 -62.82 -52.35 -19.95
C SER A 676 -61.61 -53.26 -19.81
N SER A 677 -61.69 -54.14 -18.83
CA SER A 677 -60.78 -55.23 -18.52
C SER A 677 -61.11 -56.50 -19.33
N ASP A 678 -60.07 -57.18 -19.84
CA ASP A 678 -59.92 -58.63 -20.05
C ASP A 678 -58.55 -58.79 -20.76
N GLY A 679 -57.60 -59.66 -20.42
CA GLY A 679 -57.70 -61.05 -20.00
C GLY A 679 -56.89 -61.91 -20.98
N SER A 680 -55.95 -62.69 -20.44
CA SER A 680 -55.32 -63.91 -21.02
C SER A 680 -54.06 -63.81 -21.90
N ASP A 681 -52.98 -64.36 -21.31
CA ASP A 681 -52.16 -65.50 -21.74
C ASP A 681 -51.68 -65.61 -23.20
N GLY A 682 -50.36 -65.75 -23.38
CA GLY A 682 -49.75 -66.21 -24.62
C GLY A 682 -48.23 -66.16 -24.62
N ASP A 683 -47.62 -67.21 -24.05
CA ASP A 683 -46.25 -67.69 -24.32
C ASP A 683 -46.01 -67.85 -25.83
N ASP A 684 -44.76 -67.68 -26.28
CA ASP A 684 -44.10 -68.40 -27.39
C ASP A 684 -42.87 -67.61 -27.90
N GLY A 685 -41.69 -68.17 -27.66
CA GLY A 685 -40.40 -67.63 -28.12
C GLY A 685 -40.07 -67.94 -29.59
N SER A 686 -38.95 -67.38 -30.06
CA SER A 686 -37.86 -68.04 -30.81
C SER A 686 -37.02 -67.05 -31.62
N ASP A 687 -35.74 -67.01 -31.26
CA ASP A 687 -34.53 -66.96 -32.09
C ASP A 687 -34.62 -66.56 -33.57
N SER A 688 -33.76 -65.62 -33.96
CA SER A 688 -33.00 -65.74 -35.20
C SER A 688 -31.69 -64.94 -35.15
N ASP A 689 -30.58 -65.69 -35.16
CA ASP A 689 -29.21 -65.27 -35.43
C ASP A 689 -29.04 -64.59 -36.80
N GLY A 690 -27.99 -63.77 -36.93
CA GLY A 690 -27.58 -63.18 -38.21
C GLY A 690 -26.24 -62.44 -38.14
N ASP A 691 -25.16 -63.21 -38.28
CA ASP A 691 -23.74 -62.88 -38.45
C ASP A 691 -23.36 -61.74 -39.43
N GLY A 692 -22.15 -61.19 -39.23
CA GLY A 692 -21.27 -60.66 -40.29
C GLY A 692 -20.60 -59.32 -39.93
N SER A 693 -19.47 -59.23 -39.21
CA SER A 693 -18.08 -59.64 -39.50
C SER A 693 -17.20 -58.51 -40.07
N ASP A 694 -15.94 -58.50 -39.56
CA ASP A 694 -14.69 -57.97 -40.15
C ASP A 694 -14.41 -56.47 -39.93
N GLY A 695 -13.38 -56.01 -39.21
CA GLY A 695 -11.96 -56.39 -39.05
C GLY A 695 -11.19 -55.04 -39.08
N SER A 696 -10.03 -54.74 -38.47
CA SER A 696 -8.84 -55.45 -38.00
C SER A 696 -8.11 -54.42 -37.10
N ASP A 697 -7.67 -54.73 -35.87
CA ASP A 697 -6.41 -55.39 -35.46
C ASP A 697 -5.11 -54.56 -35.57
N GLY A 698 -4.35 -54.62 -34.46
CA GLY A 698 -2.92 -54.30 -34.31
C GLY A 698 -2.70 -53.19 -33.28
N GLY A 699 -2.44 -53.44 -31.99
CA GLY A 699 -1.43 -54.34 -31.40
C GLY A 699 -0.09 -53.59 -31.31
N SER A 700 0.72 -53.63 -30.25
CA SER A 700 0.82 -54.47 -29.05
C SER A 700 2.08 -53.93 -28.29
N ASP A 701 2.09 -53.87 -26.94
CA ASP A 701 2.72 -54.79 -25.97
C ASP A 701 4.23 -54.61 -25.62
N GLY A 702 4.52 -54.78 -24.31
CA GLY A 702 5.84 -55.12 -23.72
C GLY A 702 6.34 -54.14 -22.64
N SER A 703 6.14 -54.40 -21.32
CA SER A 703 6.95 -55.26 -20.40
C SER A 703 8.37 -54.69 -20.12
N ASP A 704 9.02 -54.76 -18.97
CA ASP A 704 8.85 -55.26 -17.58
C ASP A 704 10.16 -54.84 -16.85
N ASP A 705 10.29 -55.18 -15.56
CA ASP A 705 11.52 -55.23 -14.71
C ASP A 705 11.94 -53.92 -14.00
N SER A 706 11.65 -53.74 -12.69
CA SER A 706 12.21 -54.36 -11.46
C SER A 706 13.57 -53.79 -11.01
N ASP A 707 13.62 -53.23 -9.80
CA ASP A 707 14.65 -53.60 -8.80
C ASP A 707 14.31 -53.08 -7.39
N GLU A 708 14.40 -54.01 -6.44
CA GLU A 708 14.28 -53.84 -4.98
C GLU A 708 15.62 -53.46 -4.33
N SER A 709 15.58 -52.78 -3.18
CA SER A 709 16.28 -53.07 -1.90
C SER A 709 16.39 -51.76 -1.09
N GLY A 710 15.82 -51.61 0.12
CA GLY A 710 16.13 -52.30 1.39
C GLY A 710 17.22 -51.51 2.14
N GLY A 711 17.15 -51.10 3.41
CA GLY A 711 16.25 -51.28 4.55
C GLY A 711 16.98 -50.85 5.85
N SER A 712 16.27 -50.93 6.99
CA SER A 712 16.74 -50.88 8.41
C SER A 712 16.88 -49.48 9.03
N SER A 713 16.15 -49.03 10.08
CA SER A 713 15.59 -49.57 11.35
C SER A 713 16.56 -49.64 12.56
N GLY A 714 16.07 -49.12 13.71
CA GLY A 714 16.58 -49.15 15.10
C GLY A 714 16.49 -47.75 15.75
N ASP A 715 15.54 -47.36 16.62
CA ASP A 715 15.06 -47.89 17.92
C ASP A 715 16.19 -48.00 18.96
N GLY A 716 16.20 -47.40 20.16
CA GLY A 716 15.24 -46.63 20.95
C GLY A 716 15.81 -46.41 22.38
N SER A 717 15.00 -45.82 23.29
CA SER A 717 15.11 -45.72 24.77
C SER A 717 16.11 -44.70 25.37
N ASP A 718 15.87 -43.98 26.47
CA ASP A 718 14.74 -43.71 27.38
C ASP A 718 15.21 -42.53 28.28
N GLY A 719 14.32 -41.66 28.75
CA GLY A 719 14.67 -40.64 29.74
C GLY A 719 13.49 -39.78 30.18
N ASP A 720 12.79 -40.23 31.23
CA ASP A 720 11.77 -39.48 31.97
C ASP A 720 12.27 -38.13 32.52
N GLY A 721 11.42 -37.11 32.48
CA GLY A 721 11.66 -35.83 33.17
C GLY A 721 10.46 -34.88 33.06
N GLU A 722 9.57 -34.96 34.04
CA GLU A 722 8.56 -33.92 34.33
C GLU A 722 9.23 -32.57 34.57
N THR A 723 8.90 -31.55 33.77
CA THR A 723 8.78 -30.15 34.23
C THR A 723 7.78 -29.44 33.33
N ALA A 724 6.70 -28.98 33.94
CA ALA A 724 5.88 -27.91 33.41
C ALA A 724 6.77 -26.68 33.17
N ASP A 725 6.69 -26.10 31.97
CA ASP A 725 7.01 -24.70 31.78
C ASP A 725 5.92 -24.06 30.92
N SER A 726 5.39 -23.00 31.50
CA SER A 726 4.36 -22.10 31.03
C SER A 726 4.81 -21.37 29.78
N THR A 727 4.09 -21.57 28.67
CA THR A 727 4.04 -20.60 27.58
C THR A 727 3.25 -19.39 28.09
N PRO A 728 3.80 -18.17 28.17
CA PRO A 728 3.01 -16.99 28.45
C PRO A 728 2.16 -16.68 27.22
N GLY A 729 0.84 -16.57 27.41
CA GLY A 729 -0.08 -16.06 26.41
C GLY A 729 0.25 -14.61 26.09
N PHE A 730 0.17 -14.27 24.81
CA PHE A 730 0.22 -12.91 24.31
C PHE A 730 -1.05 -12.18 24.75
N GLY A 731 -0.88 -11.16 25.60
CA GLY A 731 -1.91 -10.18 25.91
C GLY A 731 -1.88 -9.01 24.92
N PRO A 732 -2.92 -8.16 24.90
CA PRO A 732 -3.04 -7.06 23.97
C PRO A 732 -2.00 -5.98 24.34
N LEU A 733 -1.08 -5.68 23.42
CA LEU A 733 -0.22 -4.50 23.51
C LEU A 733 -0.91 -3.36 22.77
N ALA A 734 -1.46 -2.45 23.56
CA ALA A 734 -1.84 -1.12 23.15
C ALA A 734 -0.61 -0.21 23.10
N GLY A 735 -0.54 0.62 22.06
CA GLY A 735 0.13 1.94 22.10
C GLY A 735 1.57 2.00 21.59
N ALA A 736 1.77 2.93 20.66
CA ALA A 736 3.03 3.50 20.19
C ALA A 736 3.87 2.66 19.20
N ALA A 737 3.69 2.95 17.91
CA ALA A 737 4.77 3.16 16.93
C ALA A 737 4.19 3.31 15.50
N GLY A 738 4.57 4.40 14.83
CA GLY A 738 5.06 4.34 13.45
C GLY A 738 4.07 4.53 12.29
N VAL A 739 4.48 5.47 11.43
CA VAL A 739 4.17 5.68 10.01
C VAL A 739 2.93 6.54 9.71
N SER A 740 3.16 7.83 9.47
CA SER A 740 2.17 8.82 9.03
C SER A 740 2.68 9.61 7.83
N GLY A 741 2.19 9.33 6.62
CA GLY A 741 2.41 10.14 5.40
C GLY A 741 1.27 11.09 5.06
N ALA A 742 0.52 11.54 6.07
CA ALA A 742 -0.93 11.67 5.98
C ALA A 742 -1.54 12.89 6.68
N ALA A 743 -0.72 13.72 7.31
CA ALA A 743 -1.18 14.68 8.31
C ALA A 743 -1.45 16.09 7.77
N TYR A 744 -1.51 16.30 6.45
CA TYR A 744 -1.64 17.65 5.86
C TYR A 744 -2.96 18.38 6.22
N LEU A 745 -3.98 17.72 6.79
CA LEU A 745 -5.32 18.32 6.91
C LEU A 745 -6.02 18.16 8.27
N TYR A 746 -5.37 17.62 9.31
CA TYR A 746 -6.08 17.28 10.56
C TYR A 746 -6.27 18.44 11.55
N GLU A 747 -5.53 19.55 11.44
CA GLU A 747 -5.53 20.55 12.54
C GLU A 747 -6.63 21.63 12.48
N LYS A 748 -7.53 21.62 11.48
CA LYS A 748 -8.50 22.73 11.33
C LYS A 748 -9.90 22.50 11.89
N TYR A 749 -10.29 21.27 12.25
CA TYR A 749 -11.66 21.00 12.71
C TYR A 749 -11.77 19.91 13.80
N GLY A 750 -11.65 20.33 15.06
CA GLY A 750 -12.15 19.61 16.23
C GLY A 750 -11.75 20.37 17.51
N GLY A 751 -12.62 20.94 18.34
CA GLY A 751 -14.02 20.64 18.58
C GLY A 751 -14.22 20.02 19.97
N ASP A 752 -13.76 20.72 21.02
CA ASP A 752 -14.22 20.67 22.43
C ASP A 752 -14.97 19.39 22.86
N GLU A 753 -14.26 18.38 23.36
CA GLU A 753 -14.87 17.35 24.22
C GLU A 753 -14.13 17.17 25.54
N SER A 754 -14.95 17.11 26.58
CA SER A 754 -14.65 17.36 27.98
C SER A 754 -14.24 16.10 28.74
N ASP A 755 -13.09 16.18 29.40
CA ASP A 755 -12.79 15.82 30.79
C ASP A 755 -13.75 14.81 31.49
N GLY A 756 -13.27 13.58 31.68
CA GLY A 756 -13.95 12.49 32.38
C GLY A 756 -13.00 11.57 33.12
N SER A 757 -12.58 11.99 34.32
CA SER A 757 -11.71 11.27 35.26
C SER A 757 -12.27 9.94 35.80
N ALA A 758 -11.43 8.90 35.92
CA ALA A 758 -11.51 7.82 36.93
C ALA A 758 -10.14 7.09 36.98
N SER A 759 -9.25 7.28 37.96
CA SER A 759 -9.19 6.84 39.37
C SER A 759 -9.04 5.33 39.61
N ASP A 760 -7.81 4.93 39.93
CA ASP A 760 -7.32 3.84 40.80
C ASP A 760 -8.27 2.64 41.12
N GLU A 761 -7.95 1.44 40.64
CA GLU A 761 -7.41 0.28 41.42
C GLU A 761 -7.03 -0.89 40.51
#